data_AF-A0A2X2UDC0-F1
#
_entry.id   AF-A0A2X2UDC0-F1
#
_cell.length_a   1.000
_cell.length_b   1.000
_cell.length_c   1.000
_cell.angle_alpha   90.00
_cell.angle_beta   90.00
_cell.angle_gamma   90.00
#
_symmetry.space_group_name_H-M   'P 1'
#
loop_
_entity.id
_entity.type
_entity.pdbx_description
1 polymer ?
#
loop_
_entity_poly.entity_id
_entity_poly.type
_entity_poly.pdbx_seq_one_letter_code
_entity_poly.pdbx_strand_id
1 'polypeptide(L)'
;MKKRAISLVLCLMMVVTLFGNGIPVYAANELEPPIVATEETSQDAQEESEAEGSPAVEASEAAHGEDTNAAGEASSEVAGTSETDETTEDETTEATDAEETAGAEEGTENKPPEAADTEESATVNTPETTEEAVAEEKPDVATPAEADNGLVTVPNEDGLTLQEIINAAEDNTLTTIEITEDIELESCLLIPANKDIKIQSSDEEQYTIEAPGGLIALFQNLISVEEGAHLTFENVRILSSRQGTRGPVLLVNGEVTLGEDAIITTNSNEKQFASAVKVDGEDAILTIAGGTISDFSFTGSGGAVFVENGTLNITSGTIENCSAHLGGAVAVEKQGTVIMSGGQIKECKADESGGGIYLAPTGSTFDMSGGEITSCDAWWAGGAIADDGGNSVSISGGHISKNNSINGAGVYVGNLSTFHMSDGAIVSNHSNASGGGLHLMGATGEMTGGTISYNTADSQGGGIVLFQDKADGNLTITAGTISHNTANGIDLGGVIHYAGGGIYVDEGCALHLYNVAIANNEAVNNPTRQGRGGGFAACPTAKVEIHLNQGAIIYQNRDQSGFADEVYVQERGANQNIPFISQYYLGGGKYDWTDAKGNTIDVYQSVQTYRDDPNQNITLFNDLTDKDPGVKDALEEVKVHIAENKGLYGGGIATNGTVIIGTETEEPATGDLTVSKAVSGDGADSNKPFSFTISATYKPFKAINGTYGDMKFIDGVANFTLKDKESKTASGLPAGTVYTVTENDNDDYTVTKANSEGTIQQDTTVTASFENRKEMPPCPCGEGELTVAKTVTGSGGDLNKEFTFTVTLDKKNLSGQYGDMTFANGVATFTLKHGQSKTAKRLPAGASYTVEETGSDGYIVSKTNAAGTIQTGSTATVAFENYKERPGSGTDAPPQSSCRPAYGKDREFSSNKDGKRLSRRPEQRFYLYGYAG
;
A
#
# COMPACT_ATOMS: atom_id res chain seq x y z
N MET A 1 42.44 3.03 41.55
CA MET A 1 43.58 2.51 40.76
C MET A 1 43.31 1.13 40.16
N LYS A 2 43.31 0.00 40.89
CA LYS A 2 43.24 -1.36 40.28
C LYS A 2 42.16 -1.57 39.19
N LYS A 3 40.94 -1.03 39.34
CA LYS A 3 39.90 -1.11 38.28
C LYS A 3 40.31 -0.43 36.95
N ARG A 4 40.99 0.73 36.97
CA ARG A 4 41.45 1.42 35.74
C ARG A 4 42.56 0.66 35.00
N ALA A 5 43.38 -0.12 35.71
CA ALA A 5 44.41 -0.95 35.07
C ALA A 5 43.80 -2.12 34.26
N ILE A 6 42.65 -2.65 34.70
CA ILE A 6 41.97 -3.75 34.00
C ILE A 6 41.32 -3.25 32.71
N SER A 7 40.65 -2.08 32.73
CA SER A 7 40.14 -1.43 31.51
C SER A 7 41.25 -1.18 30.49
N LEU A 8 42.41 -0.67 30.91
CA LEU A 8 43.53 -0.38 29.99
C LEU A 8 44.07 -1.66 29.31
N VAL A 9 44.13 -2.78 30.04
CA VAL A 9 44.55 -4.08 29.47
C VAL A 9 43.50 -4.65 28.51
N LEU A 10 42.21 -4.48 28.81
CA LEU A 10 41.12 -4.90 27.91
C LEU A 10 41.10 -4.09 26.60
N CYS A 11 41.25 -2.76 26.68
CA CYS A 11 41.40 -1.91 25.50
C CYS A 11 42.62 -2.31 24.66
N LEU A 12 43.77 -2.59 25.30
CA LEU A 12 44.97 -3.01 24.58
C LEU A 12 44.80 -4.38 23.90
N MET A 13 44.01 -5.29 24.46
CA MET A 13 43.66 -6.56 23.82
C MET A 13 42.71 -6.38 22.62
N MET A 14 41.71 -5.50 22.71
CA MET A 14 40.81 -5.18 21.59
C MET A 14 41.56 -4.55 20.40
N VAL A 15 42.50 -3.64 20.67
CA VAL A 15 43.34 -3.03 19.62
C VAL A 15 44.21 -4.08 18.91
N VAL A 16 44.73 -5.09 19.63
CA VAL A 16 45.52 -6.17 19.02
C VAL A 16 44.67 -7.11 18.15
N THR A 17 43.38 -7.27 18.42
CA THR A 17 42.46 -8.01 17.53
C THR A 17 42.04 -7.23 16.28
N LEU A 18 41.94 -5.90 16.35
CA LEU A 18 41.45 -5.06 15.24
C LEU A 18 42.42 -4.93 14.07
N PHE A 19 43.73 -5.11 14.28
CA PHE A 19 44.74 -5.09 13.21
C PHE A 19 45.17 -6.50 12.74
N GLY A 20 44.42 -7.55 13.11
CA GLY A 20 44.82 -8.95 12.88
C GLY A 20 44.54 -9.53 11.49
N ASN A 21 43.58 -8.98 10.74
CA ASN A 21 43.16 -9.49 9.43
C ASN A 21 43.27 -8.39 8.37
N GLY A 22 43.73 -8.75 7.17
CA GLY A 22 44.04 -7.78 6.11
C GLY A 22 42.80 -7.14 5.49
N ILE A 23 42.88 -5.83 5.22
CA ILE A 23 41.85 -5.06 4.53
C ILE A 23 41.72 -5.56 3.07
N PRO A 24 40.53 -6.04 2.64
CA PRO A 24 40.26 -6.21 1.22
C PRO A 24 40.01 -4.84 0.60
N VAL A 25 40.79 -4.47 -0.42
CA VAL A 25 40.51 -3.26 -1.21
C VAL A 25 39.27 -3.54 -2.06
N TYR A 26 38.13 -2.97 -1.67
CA TYR A 26 36.97 -2.91 -2.54
C TYR A 26 37.25 -1.93 -3.68
N ALA A 27 37.11 -2.41 -4.92
CA ALA A 27 37.11 -1.53 -6.08
C ALA A 27 35.79 -0.74 -6.09
N ALA A 28 35.87 0.56 -6.37
CA ALA A 28 34.68 1.33 -6.68
C ALA A 28 34.14 0.87 -8.04
N ASN A 29 32.93 0.32 -8.06
CA ASN A 29 32.10 0.35 -9.25
C ASN A 29 31.37 1.69 -9.27
N GLU A 30 31.56 2.45 -10.33
CA GLU A 30 30.73 3.62 -10.61
C GLU A 30 29.29 3.14 -10.86
N LEU A 31 28.34 3.69 -10.10
CA LEU A 31 26.90 3.49 -10.34
C LEU A 31 26.40 4.65 -11.20
N GLU A 32 25.87 4.34 -12.37
CA GLU A 32 25.25 5.35 -13.24
C GLU A 32 23.99 5.92 -12.56
N PRO A 33 23.74 7.25 -12.64
CA PRO A 33 22.54 7.86 -12.07
C PRO A 33 21.28 7.41 -12.85
N PRO A 34 20.11 7.34 -12.18
CA PRO A 34 18.88 6.86 -12.79
C PRO A 34 18.40 7.77 -13.92
N ILE A 35 17.93 7.15 -15.02
CA ILE A 35 17.38 7.87 -16.17
C ILE A 35 16.00 8.41 -15.82
N VAL A 36 15.87 9.74 -15.78
CA VAL A 36 14.58 10.43 -15.67
C VAL A 36 13.80 10.24 -16.97
N ALA A 37 12.62 9.62 -16.89
CA ALA A 37 11.73 9.43 -18.03
C ALA A 37 10.88 10.69 -18.28
N THR A 38 11.23 11.46 -19.32
CA THR A 38 10.39 12.56 -19.82
C THR A 38 9.39 12.03 -20.87
N GLU A 39 8.11 12.34 -20.72
CA GLU A 39 7.10 12.08 -21.75
C GLU A 39 7.37 12.92 -23.02
N GLU A 40 7.24 12.29 -24.20
CA GLU A 40 7.07 12.94 -25.50
C GLU A 40 6.28 11.98 -26.41
N THR A 41 5.65 12.47 -27.47
CA THR A 41 4.46 11.78 -28.05
C THR A 41 4.59 11.27 -29.49
N SER A 42 3.90 10.14 -29.73
CA SER A 42 3.14 9.79 -30.96
C SER A 42 3.75 8.93 -32.10
N GLN A 43 2.81 8.20 -32.74
CA GLN A 43 2.76 7.64 -34.11
C GLN A 43 3.46 6.30 -34.46
N ASP A 44 2.59 5.28 -34.62
CA ASP A 44 2.50 4.28 -35.71
C ASP A 44 3.77 3.76 -36.42
N ALA A 45 4.03 2.46 -36.23
CA ALA A 45 4.28 1.52 -37.32
C ALA A 45 3.92 0.07 -36.94
N GLN A 46 3.40 -0.71 -37.88
CA GLN A 46 3.31 -2.18 -37.78
C GLN A 46 4.54 -2.81 -38.46
N GLU A 47 5.03 -3.95 -37.95
CA GLU A 47 5.35 -5.10 -38.81
C GLU A 47 5.48 -6.41 -37.99
N GLU A 48 5.38 -7.55 -38.69
CA GLU A 48 5.35 -8.90 -38.11
C GLU A 48 6.73 -9.59 -38.24
N SER A 49 7.10 -10.47 -37.30
CA SER A 49 7.87 -11.68 -37.67
C SER A 49 7.78 -12.80 -36.63
N GLU A 50 7.91 -14.01 -37.15
CA GLU A 50 7.52 -15.33 -36.65
C GLU A 50 8.39 -15.91 -35.50
N ALA A 51 8.18 -17.19 -35.16
CA ALA A 51 8.77 -17.87 -34.00
C ALA A 51 9.48 -19.19 -34.33
N GLU A 52 10.46 -19.58 -33.50
CA GLU A 52 10.99 -20.95 -33.31
C GLU A 52 11.79 -20.98 -31.97
N GLY A 53 12.08 -22.12 -31.31
CA GLY A 53 11.82 -23.50 -31.74
C GLY A 53 12.30 -24.66 -30.83
N SER A 54 12.34 -24.53 -29.48
CA SER A 54 12.61 -25.66 -28.53
C SER A 54 14.03 -26.29 -28.63
N PRO A 55 14.42 -27.37 -27.89
CA PRO A 55 13.80 -28.09 -26.76
C PRO A 55 14.71 -28.25 -25.50
N ALA A 56 14.20 -28.92 -24.46
CA ALA A 56 14.92 -29.23 -23.22
C ALA A 56 15.33 -30.72 -23.08
N VAL A 57 16.40 -30.97 -22.31
CA VAL A 57 16.94 -32.28 -21.83
C VAL A 57 17.94 -31.97 -20.70
N GLU A 58 18.14 -32.75 -19.63
CA GLU A 58 17.46 -33.95 -19.09
C GLU A 58 17.73 -34.00 -17.56
N ALA A 59 17.21 -34.99 -16.81
CA ALA A 59 17.36 -35.09 -15.34
C ALA A 59 18.07 -36.39 -14.89
N SER A 60 18.72 -36.40 -13.71
CA SER A 60 19.30 -37.63 -13.13
C SER A 60 19.38 -37.64 -11.59
N GLU A 61 18.47 -38.39 -10.97
CA GLU A 61 18.60 -39.33 -9.82
C GLU A 61 19.44 -39.01 -8.55
N ALA A 62 19.23 -39.83 -7.51
CA ALA A 62 19.67 -39.57 -6.13
C ALA A 62 20.45 -40.73 -5.49
N ALA A 63 21.18 -40.42 -4.40
CA ALA A 63 21.61 -41.37 -3.37
C ALA A 63 21.51 -40.64 -2.01
N HIS A 64 20.73 -41.06 -1.00
CA HIS A 64 20.74 -42.31 -0.22
C HIS A 64 21.89 -42.38 0.79
N GLY A 65 21.55 -42.33 2.09
CA GLY A 65 22.47 -42.49 3.22
C GLY A 65 21.71 -42.60 4.53
N GLU A 66 21.57 -43.82 5.06
CA GLU A 66 21.10 -44.10 6.42
C GLU A 66 22.31 -44.30 7.35
N ASP A 67 22.20 -43.89 8.63
CA ASP A 67 22.92 -44.39 9.83
C ASP A 67 22.95 -43.26 10.91
N THR A 68 22.93 -43.48 12.24
CA THR A 68 22.47 -44.62 13.09
C THR A 68 22.17 -44.07 14.50
N ASN A 69 21.48 -44.87 15.35
CA ASN A 69 21.18 -44.50 16.75
C ASN A 69 22.33 -44.79 17.74
N ALA A 70 22.67 -43.82 18.59
CA ALA A 70 23.16 -44.01 19.97
C ALA A 70 22.86 -42.72 20.78
N ALA A 71 22.22 -42.65 21.96
CA ALA A 71 22.01 -43.54 23.11
C ALA A 71 23.04 -43.35 24.26
N GLY A 72 22.52 -43.04 25.46
CA GLY A 72 23.27 -42.84 26.72
C GLY A 72 23.24 -41.38 27.22
N GLU A 73 23.17 -41.08 28.53
CA GLU A 73 22.89 -41.94 29.70
C GLU A 73 22.52 -41.06 30.93
N ALA A 74 22.25 -41.67 32.11
CA ALA A 74 21.93 -41.05 33.42
C ALA A 74 20.52 -40.40 33.55
N SER A 75 19.64 -40.64 34.55
CA SER A 75 19.71 -41.31 35.88
C SER A 75 20.46 -40.51 36.97
N SER A 76 20.02 -40.37 38.23
CA SER A 76 18.72 -40.61 38.90
C SER A 76 18.78 -40.21 40.39
N GLU A 77 17.71 -39.57 40.90
CA GLU A 77 17.24 -39.62 42.31
C GLU A 77 18.12 -39.10 43.48
N VAL A 78 17.46 -39.04 44.66
CA VAL A 78 17.97 -38.88 46.04
C VAL A 78 18.37 -37.45 46.49
N ALA A 79 17.95 -36.93 47.64
CA ALA A 79 16.64 -36.85 48.35
C ALA A 79 16.84 -36.16 49.73
N GLY A 80 15.78 -35.57 50.28
CA GLY A 80 15.70 -35.11 51.69
C GLY A 80 16.01 -33.62 51.89
N THR A 81 15.40 -32.91 52.85
CA THR A 81 14.31 -33.29 53.79
C THR A 81 13.45 -32.06 54.14
N SER A 82 12.27 -32.30 54.71
CA SER A 82 11.22 -31.33 55.07
C SER A 82 11.36 -30.73 56.49
N GLU A 83 10.43 -29.81 56.81
CA GLU A 83 9.97 -29.40 58.17
C GLU A 83 10.87 -28.41 58.97
N THR A 84 10.32 -27.52 59.84
CA THR A 84 8.93 -27.33 60.31
C THR A 84 8.55 -25.87 60.61
N ASP A 85 7.25 -25.69 60.86
CA ASP A 85 6.40 -24.52 61.13
C ASP A 85 6.53 -23.85 62.54
N GLU A 86 5.72 -22.78 62.75
CA GLU A 86 5.31 -22.15 64.04
C GLU A 86 6.36 -21.37 64.90
N THR A 87 6.06 -20.31 65.68
CA THR A 87 4.79 -19.61 66.05
C THR A 87 5.01 -18.12 66.50
N THR A 88 3.91 -17.45 66.92
CA THR A 88 3.74 -16.24 67.80
C THR A 88 3.70 -14.79 67.23
N GLU A 89 2.47 -14.33 66.95
CA GLU A 89 1.70 -13.25 67.64
C GLU A 89 2.14 -11.74 67.68
N ASP A 90 1.15 -10.88 67.32
CA ASP A 90 0.85 -9.49 67.76
C ASP A 90 1.86 -8.32 67.55
N GLU A 91 1.46 -7.03 67.49
CA GLU A 91 0.19 -6.34 67.82
C GLU A 91 -0.40 -5.47 66.66
N THR A 92 -1.64 -4.98 66.86
CA THR A 92 -2.40 -4.04 65.98
C THR A 92 -2.31 -2.58 66.47
N THR A 93 -2.59 -1.52 65.67
CA THR A 93 -3.94 -0.88 65.58
C THR A 93 -4.03 0.30 64.58
N GLU A 94 -5.17 0.38 63.88
CA GLU A 94 -6.12 1.52 63.61
C GLU A 94 -5.61 3.00 63.60
N ALA A 95 -5.88 3.84 62.57
CA ALA A 95 -7.11 4.62 62.23
C ALA A 95 -7.40 5.82 63.19
N THR A 96 -8.00 6.97 62.83
CA THR A 96 -9.14 7.29 61.92
C THR A 96 -9.17 8.75 61.37
N ASP A 97 -9.82 8.94 60.20
CA ASP A 97 -10.73 10.01 59.72
C ASP A 97 -10.78 11.48 60.27
N ALA A 98 -10.71 12.42 59.29
CA ALA A 98 -11.68 13.50 58.92
C ALA A 98 -12.00 14.78 59.77
N GLU A 99 -12.52 15.79 59.04
CA GLU A 99 -13.30 16.99 59.47
C GLU A 99 -12.59 18.07 60.36
N GLU A 100 -12.96 19.36 60.39
CA GLU A 100 -13.61 20.32 59.44
C GLU A 100 -13.35 21.79 59.93
N THR A 101 -13.66 22.79 59.10
CA THR A 101 -13.94 24.22 59.43
C THR A 101 -12.84 25.20 59.92
N ALA A 102 -13.10 26.46 59.57
CA ALA A 102 -12.35 27.70 59.72
C ALA A 102 -12.31 28.35 61.13
N GLY A 103 -11.48 29.40 61.32
CA GLY A 103 -11.62 30.33 62.46
C GLY A 103 -10.49 31.38 62.64
N ALA A 104 -10.84 32.66 62.49
CA ALA A 104 -10.05 33.90 62.49
C ALA A 104 -9.12 34.24 63.71
N GLU A 105 -8.18 35.18 63.44
CA GLU A 105 -7.63 36.27 64.32
C GLU A 105 -6.90 35.88 65.64
N GLU A 106 -5.92 36.61 66.20
CA GLU A 106 -5.18 37.87 65.91
C GLU A 106 -3.77 37.73 66.58
N GLY A 107 -2.68 38.48 66.29
CA GLY A 107 -2.41 39.60 65.38
C GLY A 107 -0.97 40.16 65.60
N THR A 108 -0.64 41.30 64.97
CA THR A 108 0.62 42.11 65.11
C THR A 108 1.95 41.51 64.56
N GLU A 109 2.89 42.27 63.96
CA GLU A 109 3.02 43.74 63.81
C GLU A 109 3.82 44.21 62.54
N ASN A 110 3.43 45.38 61.98
CA ASN A 110 4.22 46.37 61.22
C ASN A 110 5.07 46.04 59.95
N LYS A 111 4.35 45.94 58.83
CA LYS A 111 4.54 46.57 57.48
C LYS A 111 5.81 47.41 57.12
N PRO A 112 6.36 47.29 55.89
CA PRO A 112 7.11 48.33 55.16
C PRO A 112 6.20 49.21 54.26
N PRO A 113 6.72 50.14 53.42
CA PRO A 113 5.96 50.67 52.29
C PRO A 113 6.72 50.76 50.94
N GLU A 114 5.95 50.76 49.85
CA GLU A 114 6.38 50.81 48.45
C GLU A 114 6.45 52.26 47.88
N ALA A 115 6.63 52.36 46.56
CA ALA A 115 6.55 53.58 45.76
C ALA A 115 5.10 54.06 45.50
N ALA A 116 4.98 55.24 44.87
CA ALA A 116 3.78 55.70 44.15
C ALA A 116 4.20 56.73 43.07
N ASP A 117 3.37 56.89 42.05
CA ASP A 117 3.72 57.56 40.78
C ASP A 117 3.33 59.05 40.65
N THR A 118 3.71 59.60 39.49
CA THR A 118 3.56 60.98 38.97
C THR A 118 2.17 61.65 39.07
N GLU A 119 2.13 62.99 39.05
CA GLU A 119 1.34 63.70 38.02
C GLU A 119 1.76 65.17 37.72
N GLU A 120 1.54 65.55 36.46
CA GLU A 120 1.39 66.89 35.82
C GLU A 120 2.45 68.04 35.83
N SER A 121 2.21 69.00 34.93
CA SER A 121 3.18 69.89 34.25
C SER A 121 2.96 71.40 34.54
N ALA A 122 4.02 72.23 34.44
CA ALA A 122 3.93 73.58 33.84
C ALA A 122 5.27 74.36 33.64
N THR A 123 5.57 74.70 32.38
CA THR A 123 6.16 75.99 31.87
C THR A 123 7.59 76.49 32.21
N VAL A 124 8.44 76.48 31.16
CA VAL A 124 9.12 77.65 30.50
C VAL A 124 10.06 78.57 31.32
N ASN A 125 11.38 78.53 31.06
CA ASN A 125 12.09 79.47 30.16
C ASN A 125 13.62 79.20 30.03
N THR A 126 14.24 79.65 28.94
CA THR A 126 15.72 79.68 28.74
C THR A 126 16.35 80.98 29.31
N PRO A 127 17.69 81.06 29.39
CA PRO A 127 18.40 81.80 28.35
C PRO A 127 19.75 81.18 27.92
N GLU A 128 20.28 81.69 26.80
CA GLU A 128 21.63 81.40 26.28
C GLU A 128 22.74 82.11 27.07
N THR A 129 23.94 81.55 27.09
CA THR A 129 25.19 82.32 26.92
C THR A 129 26.23 81.48 26.19
N THR A 130 26.84 82.07 25.15
CA THR A 130 27.92 81.50 24.33
C THR A 130 29.28 81.54 25.01
N GLU A 131 30.13 80.55 24.76
CA GLU A 131 31.59 80.74 24.77
C GLU A 131 32.19 79.92 23.62
N GLU A 132 32.97 80.57 22.75
CA GLU A 132 33.56 79.94 21.55
C GLU A 132 34.86 79.21 21.90
N ALA A 133 34.97 77.94 21.50
CA ALA A 133 36.24 77.23 21.43
C ALA A 133 36.55 76.95 19.95
N VAL A 134 37.68 77.46 19.46
CA VAL A 134 38.07 77.35 18.05
C VAL A 134 38.41 75.91 17.70
N ALA A 135 37.70 75.33 16.73
CA ALA A 135 38.11 74.08 16.09
C ALA A 135 39.22 74.37 15.08
N GLU A 136 40.24 73.52 15.03
CA GLU A 136 41.15 73.45 13.89
C GLU A 136 40.47 72.63 12.78
N GLU A 137 40.33 73.20 11.59
CA GLU A 137 39.82 72.48 10.43
C GLU A 137 40.80 71.36 10.04
N LYS A 138 40.41 70.10 10.24
CA LYS A 138 40.88 69.01 9.37
C LYS A 138 40.46 69.38 7.93
N PRO A 139 41.25 69.02 6.90
CA PRO A 139 40.84 69.26 5.51
C PRO A 139 39.52 68.55 5.20
N ASP A 140 38.75 69.10 4.26
CA ASP A 140 37.64 68.37 3.62
C ASP A 140 38.17 67.01 3.12
N VAL A 141 37.62 65.94 3.68
CA VAL A 141 37.81 64.58 3.17
C VAL A 141 36.76 64.39 2.08
N ALA A 142 37.18 63.97 0.89
CA ALA A 142 36.24 63.64 -0.19
C ALA A 142 35.28 62.56 0.31
N THR A 143 33.98 62.82 0.26
CA THR A 143 32.98 61.80 0.59
C THR A 143 32.97 60.73 -0.51
N PRO A 144 32.58 59.47 -0.21
CA PRO A 144 32.50 58.41 -1.23
C PRO A 144 31.66 58.75 -2.47
N ALA A 145 30.80 59.76 -2.38
CA ALA A 145 30.04 60.34 -3.49
C ALA A 145 30.88 60.95 -4.64
N GLU A 146 32.19 61.15 -4.47
CA GLU A 146 33.10 61.56 -5.56
C GLU A 146 33.79 60.38 -6.28
N ALA A 147 33.60 59.13 -5.83
CA ALA A 147 34.19 57.94 -6.45
C ALA A 147 33.39 57.42 -7.67
N ASP A 148 34.08 56.98 -8.71
CA ASP A 148 33.44 56.53 -9.97
C ASP A 148 32.62 55.24 -9.74
N ASN A 149 31.30 55.35 -9.88
CA ASN A 149 30.29 54.29 -9.61
C ASN A 149 30.19 53.81 -8.15
N GLY A 150 30.70 54.56 -7.16
CA GLY A 150 30.56 54.19 -5.74
C GLY A 150 31.44 53.00 -5.29
N LEU A 151 32.50 52.72 -6.06
CA LEU A 151 33.53 51.73 -5.74
C LEU A 151 34.71 52.42 -5.04
N VAL A 152 35.14 51.89 -3.88
CA VAL A 152 36.27 52.39 -3.08
C VAL A 152 37.25 51.25 -2.82
N THR A 153 38.56 51.48 -2.94
CA THR A 153 39.56 50.42 -2.67
C THR A 153 40.09 50.46 -1.23
N VAL A 154 40.54 49.31 -0.73
CA VAL A 154 41.39 49.21 0.46
C VAL A 154 42.67 48.45 0.10
N PRO A 155 43.86 49.05 0.29
CA PRO A 155 44.10 50.47 0.58
C PRO A 155 43.64 51.43 -0.54
N ASN A 156 43.55 52.72 -0.20
CA ASN A 156 43.21 53.84 -1.08
C ASN A 156 44.31 54.92 -1.02
N GLU A 157 44.29 55.88 -1.95
CA GLU A 157 45.32 56.94 -2.03
C GLU A 157 45.35 57.86 -0.79
N ASP A 158 44.21 58.03 -0.10
CA ASP A 158 44.08 58.85 1.12
C ASP A 158 44.53 58.12 2.41
N GLY A 159 44.74 56.81 2.35
CA GLY A 159 45.15 55.98 3.49
C GLY A 159 44.06 55.73 4.54
N LEU A 160 42.78 55.86 4.17
CA LEU A 160 41.64 55.57 5.05
C LEU A 160 41.52 54.07 5.33
N THR A 161 41.25 53.72 6.59
CA THR A 161 40.96 52.34 7.00
C THR A 161 39.58 51.87 6.52
N LEU A 162 39.38 50.55 6.44
CA LEU A 162 38.09 49.93 6.08
C LEU A 162 36.92 50.48 6.94
N GLN A 163 37.14 50.64 8.25
CA GLN A 163 36.13 51.18 9.17
C GLN A 163 35.83 52.67 8.91
N GLU A 164 36.82 53.48 8.54
CA GLU A 164 36.61 54.90 8.21
C GLU A 164 35.79 55.07 6.92
N ILE A 165 35.98 54.19 5.92
CA ILE A 165 35.18 54.17 4.69
C ILE A 165 33.72 53.80 5.01
N ILE A 166 33.49 52.74 5.78
CA ILE A 166 32.15 52.31 6.20
C ILE A 166 31.41 53.40 6.98
N ASN A 167 32.12 54.14 7.85
CA ASN A 167 31.56 55.27 8.58
C ASN A 167 31.22 56.46 7.66
N ALA A 168 31.97 56.64 6.57
CA ALA A 168 31.80 57.73 5.60
C ALA A 168 30.82 57.42 4.44
N ALA A 169 30.39 56.16 4.28
CA ALA A 169 29.37 55.74 3.31
C ALA A 169 28.04 56.51 3.50
N GLU A 170 27.25 56.68 2.43
CA GLU A 170 25.94 57.33 2.51
C GLU A 170 24.88 56.36 3.05
N ASP A 171 24.00 56.84 3.93
CA ASP A 171 22.95 56.01 4.53
C ASP A 171 21.95 55.53 3.45
N ASN A 172 21.52 54.27 3.54
CA ASN A 172 20.58 53.60 2.63
C ASN A 172 21.04 53.56 1.16
N THR A 173 22.37 53.65 0.92
CA THR A 173 22.97 53.64 -0.42
C THR A 173 24.14 52.67 -0.49
N LEU A 174 24.01 51.63 -1.32
CA LEU A 174 25.03 50.61 -1.54
C LEU A 174 26.41 51.23 -1.85
N THR A 175 27.35 51.04 -0.93
CA THR A 175 28.76 51.39 -1.11
C THR A 175 29.57 50.11 -1.30
N THR A 176 30.29 49.99 -2.43
CA THR A 176 31.11 48.81 -2.72
C THR A 176 32.58 49.08 -2.36
N ILE A 177 33.17 48.19 -1.58
CA ILE A 177 34.55 48.28 -1.11
C ILE A 177 35.33 47.09 -1.64
N GLU A 178 36.35 47.35 -2.47
CA GLU A 178 37.24 46.33 -3.03
C GLU A 178 38.53 46.25 -2.20
N ILE A 179 38.76 45.10 -1.55
CA ILE A 179 39.99 44.83 -0.81
C ILE A 179 41.05 44.26 -1.75
N THR A 180 42.29 44.73 -1.61
CA THR A 180 43.41 44.43 -2.54
C THR A 180 44.67 43.91 -1.85
N GLU A 181 44.61 43.71 -0.53
CA GLU A 181 45.58 43.00 0.31
C GLU A 181 44.86 42.41 1.54
N ASP A 182 45.52 41.52 2.29
CA ASP A 182 44.96 40.97 3.54
C ASP A 182 44.87 42.07 4.63
N ILE A 183 43.76 42.08 5.37
CA ILE A 183 43.42 43.10 6.38
C ILE A 183 43.46 42.48 7.79
N GLU A 184 44.50 42.80 8.55
CA GLU A 184 44.49 42.66 10.02
C GLU A 184 43.66 43.81 10.64
N LEU A 185 42.58 43.48 11.36
CA LEU A 185 41.73 44.47 12.04
C LEU A 185 42.28 44.83 13.42
N GLU A 186 42.43 46.13 13.75
CA GLU A 186 42.82 46.56 15.11
C GLU A 186 41.67 46.53 16.13
N SER A 187 40.41 46.47 15.66
CA SER A 187 39.19 46.38 16.46
C SER A 187 38.10 45.59 15.74
N CYS A 188 36.98 45.29 16.42
CA CYS A 188 35.79 44.78 15.75
C CYS A 188 35.38 45.73 14.60
N LEU A 189 35.08 45.16 13.43
CA LEU A 189 34.51 45.88 12.29
C LEU A 189 33.00 46.06 12.53
N LEU A 190 32.55 47.30 12.70
CA LEU A 190 31.16 47.65 12.91
C LEU A 190 30.55 48.13 11.60
N ILE A 191 29.41 47.57 11.22
CA ILE A 191 28.52 48.14 10.19
C ILE A 191 27.36 48.84 10.92
N PRO A 192 27.33 50.19 10.98
CA PRO A 192 26.29 50.92 11.70
C PRO A 192 24.92 50.80 11.04
N ALA A 193 23.86 50.98 11.84
CA ALA A 193 22.48 51.02 11.37
C ALA A 193 22.31 51.99 10.18
N ASN A 194 21.47 51.61 9.20
CA ASN A 194 21.21 52.31 7.93
C ASN A 194 22.37 52.31 6.92
N LYS A 195 23.51 51.62 7.15
CA LYS A 195 24.51 51.42 6.09
C LYS A 195 24.16 50.23 5.20
N ASP A 196 24.50 50.34 3.91
CA ASP A 196 24.44 49.25 2.93
C ASP A 196 25.83 49.10 2.30
N ILE A 197 26.55 48.03 2.67
CA ILE A 197 27.96 47.84 2.36
C ILE A 197 28.16 46.52 1.62
N LYS A 198 28.88 46.54 0.50
CA LYS A 198 29.46 45.35 -0.11
C LYS A 198 30.98 45.36 0.09
N ILE A 199 31.57 44.25 0.51
CA ILE A 199 33.02 44.04 0.59
C ILE A 199 33.39 42.88 -0.34
N GLN A 200 34.32 43.12 -1.27
CA GLN A 200 34.72 42.15 -2.29
C GLN A 200 36.23 42.12 -2.52
N SER A 201 36.79 41.00 -3.00
CA SER A 201 38.10 40.97 -3.67
C SER A 201 37.92 40.97 -5.20
N SER A 202 38.97 41.30 -5.94
CA SER A 202 39.01 41.18 -7.40
C SER A 202 38.93 39.73 -7.88
N ASP A 203 38.32 39.47 -9.04
CA ASP A 203 38.08 38.12 -9.60
C ASP A 203 39.32 37.20 -9.73
N GLU A 204 40.55 37.74 -9.62
CA GLU A 204 41.80 36.98 -9.77
C GLU A 204 42.43 36.52 -8.44
N GLU A 205 42.07 37.10 -7.28
CA GLU A 205 42.67 36.82 -5.95
C GLU A 205 41.61 36.87 -4.83
N GLN A 206 41.83 36.18 -3.71
CA GLN A 206 40.88 36.11 -2.59
C GLN A 206 41.54 36.51 -1.27
N TYR A 207 41.40 37.79 -0.90
CA TYR A 207 42.03 38.37 0.29
C TYR A 207 41.29 38.03 1.59
N THR A 208 42.00 38.18 2.70
CA THR A 208 41.59 37.74 4.03
C THR A 208 41.35 38.93 4.97
N ILE A 209 40.29 38.86 5.78
CA ILE A 209 40.03 39.74 6.92
C ILE A 209 40.19 38.91 8.19
N GLU A 210 41.12 39.29 9.09
CA GLU A 210 41.37 38.55 10.34
C GLU A 210 41.70 39.44 11.56
N ALA A 211 41.78 38.82 12.74
CA ALA A 211 42.20 39.46 13.99
C ALA A 211 43.70 39.24 14.27
N PRO A 212 44.40 40.19 14.93
CA PRO A 212 45.84 40.13 15.11
C PRO A 212 46.22 38.98 16.05
N GLY A 213 47.16 38.13 15.64
CA GLY A 213 47.51 36.88 16.33
C GLY A 213 48.23 37.06 17.68
N GLY A 214 47.53 37.47 18.75
CA GLY A 214 48.13 37.64 20.07
C GLY A 214 47.18 37.78 21.26
N LEU A 215 47.67 37.32 22.43
CA LEU A 215 47.02 37.31 23.75
C LEU A 215 46.49 38.66 24.31
N ILE A 216 46.53 39.73 23.53
CA ILE A 216 46.24 41.11 23.95
C ILE A 216 44.95 41.64 23.29
N ALA A 217 44.57 41.12 22.12
CA ALA A 217 43.47 41.63 21.29
C ALA A 217 42.31 40.61 21.16
N LEU A 218 41.77 40.15 22.30
CA LEU A 218 40.56 39.33 22.31
C LEU A 218 39.31 40.20 22.11
N PHE A 219 38.83 40.28 20.87
CA PHE A 219 37.56 40.91 20.54
C PHE A 219 36.36 40.12 21.11
N GLN A 220 35.20 40.77 21.21
CA GLN A 220 33.94 40.01 21.38
C GLN A 220 33.63 39.33 20.05
N ASN A 221 33.30 40.11 19.03
CA ASN A 221 33.10 39.63 17.66
C ASN A 221 34.21 40.19 16.76
N LEU A 222 34.51 39.53 15.62
CA LEU A 222 35.38 40.13 14.59
C LEU A 222 34.64 41.21 13.81
N ILE A 223 33.37 40.93 13.48
CA ILE A 223 32.47 41.80 12.72
C ILE A 223 31.12 41.84 13.45
N SER A 224 30.48 43.02 13.50
CA SER A 224 29.12 43.20 14.03
C SER A 224 28.30 44.08 13.08
N VAL A 225 27.10 43.64 12.74
CA VAL A 225 26.17 44.33 11.82
C VAL A 225 24.92 44.73 12.60
N GLU A 226 24.73 46.04 12.80
CA GLU A 226 23.63 46.58 13.61
C GLU A 226 22.25 46.39 12.97
N GLU A 227 21.19 46.51 13.77
CA GLU A 227 19.79 46.51 13.34
C GLU A 227 19.56 47.53 12.22
N GLY A 228 18.95 47.10 11.11
CA GLY A 228 18.75 47.96 9.93
C GLY A 228 20.01 48.31 9.14
N ALA A 229 21.11 47.59 9.31
CA ALA A 229 22.27 47.62 8.42
C ALA A 229 22.29 46.41 7.47
N HIS A 230 22.86 46.57 6.28
CA HIS A 230 23.04 45.51 5.27
C HIS A 230 24.53 45.33 4.94
N LEU A 231 25.00 44.09 4.89
CA LEU A 231 26.39 43.74 4.56
C LEU A 231 26.44 42.57 3.57
N THR A 232 27.16 42.72 2.46
CA THR A 232 27.41 41.64 1.48
C THR A 232 28.91 41.33 1.39
N PHE A 233 29.26 40.05 1.39
CA PHE A 233 30.60 39.56 1.04
C PHE A 233 30.56 38.77 -0.27
N GLU A 234 31.54 39.01 -1.15
CA GLU A 234 31.79 38.21 -2.37
C GLU A 234 33.30 38.03 -2.55
N ASN A 235 33.79 36.81 -2.80
CA ASN A 235 35.21 36.50 -2.96
C ASN A 235 36.11 37.06 -1.82
N VAL A 236 35.70 36.92 -0.57
CA VAL A 236 36.46 37.38 0.62
C VAL A 236 36.54 36.26 1.65
N ARG A 237 37.72 36.06 2.24
CA ARG A 237 37.92 35.14 3.37
C ARG A 237 37.84 35.90 4.69
N ILE A 238 36.98 35.47 5.60
CA ILE A 238 36.90 35.93 6.98
C ILE A 238 37.51 34.84 7.85
N LEU A 239 38.71 35.08 8.37
CA LEU A 239 39.50 34.07 9.09
C LEU A 239 39.49 34.35 10.59
N SER A 240 38.97 33.38 11.36
CA SER A 240 39.03 33.42 12.82
C SER A 240 40.20 32.61 13.36
N SER A 241 40.95 33.20 14.29
CA SER A 241 41.90 32.47 15.12
C SER A 241 41.36 32.37 16.55
N ARG A 242 41.67 31.25 17.23
CA ARG A 242 41.21 30.97 18.61
C ARG A 242 41.83 31.89 19.68
N GLN A 243 42.61 32.90 19.28
CA GLN A 243 43.13 33.96 20.13
C GLN A 243 42.55 35.35 19.77
N GLY A 244 41.75 35.46 18.70
CA GLY A 244 41.18 36.70 18.19
C GLY A 244 39.79 37.04 18.74
N THR A 245 38.85 36.08 18.81
CA THR A 245 37.47 36.35 19.29
C THR A 245 37.12 35.59 20.58
N ARG A 246 36.05 36.06 21.26
CA ARG A 246 35.44 35.41 22.44
C ARG A 246 33.95 35.13 22.27
N GLY A 247 33.29 35.86 21.38
CA GLY A 247 31.98 35.59 20.81
C GLY A 247 32.13 35.11 19.36
N PRO A 248 31.05 35.17 18.56
CA PRO A 248 31.06 34.74 17.17
C PRO A 248 32.04 35.56 16.31
N VAL A 249 32.43 35.03 15.15
CA VAL A 249 33.21 35.80 14.18
C VAL A 249 32.36 36.96 13.65
N LEU A 250 31.12 36.66 13.29
CA LEU A 250 30.13 37.62 12.81
C LEU A 250 28.91 37.63 13.72
N LEU A 251 28.56 38.80 14.26
CA LEU A 251 27.26 39.05 14.89
C LEU A 251 26.35 39.79 13.91
N VAL A 252 25.16 39.24 13.69
CA VAL A 252 24.14 39.74 12.77
C VAL A 252 22.91 40.17 13.58
N ASN A 253 22.71 41.48 13.70
CA ASN A 253 21.47 42.09 14.18
C ASN A 253 20.69 42.76 13.02
N GLY A 254 21.37 43.11 11.91
CA GLY A 254 20.77 43.50 10.62
C GLY A 254 20.75 42.35 9.61
N GLU A 255 20.98 42.65 8.33
CA GLU A 255 21.07 41.67 7.24
C GLU A 255 22.53 41.43 6.79
N VAL A 256 22.90 40.17 6.58
CA VAL A 256 24.17 39.79 5.94
C VAL A 256 23.97 38.77 4.83
N THR A 257 24.60 39.00 3.67
CA THR A 257 24.69 38.03 2.56
C THR A 257 26.12 37.53 2.35
N LEU A 258 26.29 36.21 2.33
CA LEU A 258 27.51 35.52 1.89
C LEU A 258 27.32 35.06 0.44
N GLY A 259 27.72 35.93 -0.49
CA GLY A 259 27.65 35.72 -1.93
C GLY A 259 28.72 34.75 -2.46
N GLU A 260 28.92 34.74 -3.77
CA GLU A 260 29.85 33.84 -4.46
C GLU A 260 31.28 33.93 -3.87
N ASP A 261 31.89 32.76 -3.60
CA ASP A 261 33.22 32.59 -3.00
C ASP A 261 33.54 33.39 -1.72
N ALA A 262 32.53 33.85 -0.97
CA ALA A 262 32.73 34.34 0.40
C ALA A 262 32.97 33.17 1.38
N ILE A 263 34.05 33.19 2.15
CA ILE A 263 34.42 32.08 3.06
C ILE A 263 34.53 32.57 4.49
N ILE A 264 33.80 31.97 5.44
CA ILE A 264 34.05 32.11 6.88
C ILE A 264 34.69 30.81 7.39
N THR A 265 35.90 30.88 7.94
CA THR A 265 36.65 29.67 8.35
C THR A 265 37.57 29.96 9.55
N THR A 266 38.22 28.94 10.10
CA THR A 266 39.16 29.07 11.22
C THR A 266 40.44 28.27 11.05
N ASN A 267 41.57 28.87 11.46
CA ASN A 267 42.88 28.21 11.51
C ASN A 267 43.14 27.41 12.80
N SER A 268 42.09 27.13 13.59
CA SER A 268 42.18 26.51 14.92
C SER A 268 41.59 25.10 14.97
N ASN A 269 42.45 24.13 15.32
CA ASN A 269 42.05 22.75 15.63
C ASN A 269 41.53 22.57 17.07
N GLU A 270 41.34 23.66 17.84
CA GLU A 270 40.77 23.63 19.19
C GLU A 270 39.36 24.24 19.22
N LYS A 271 38.48 23.70 20.07
CA LYS A 271 37.11 24.23 20.24
C LYS A 271 37.14 25.73 20.61
N GLN A 272 36.29 26.48 19.92
CA GLN A 272 36.11 27.93 19.98
C GLN A 272 35.30 28.36 21.22
N PHE A 273 35.14 29.67 21.40
CA PHE A 273 34.33 30.25 22.48
C PHE A 273 32.84 30.45 22.10
N ALA A 274 32.49 30.40 20.82
CA ALA A 274 31.14 30.57 20.26
C ALA A 274 31.01 29.90 18.88
N SER A 275 29.85 30.05 18.24
CA SER A 275 29.59 29.73 16.82
C SER A 275 30.44 30.57 15.85
N ALA A 276 30.45 30.23 14.55
CA ALA A 276 31.05 31.11 13.53
C ALA A 276 30.25 32.41 13.37
N VAL A 277 28.93 32.28 13.22
CA VAL A 277 27.99 33.38 13.06
C VAL A 277 26.90 33.28 14.13
N LYS A 278 26.44 34.43 14.63
CA LYS A 278 25.19 34.52 15.40
C LYS A 278 24.22 35.46 14.69
N VAL A 279 22.98 35.01 14.51
CA VAL A 279 21.84 35.83 14.06
C VAL A 279 20.97 36.10 15.29
N ASP A 280 20.68 37.36 15.61
CA ASP A 280 20.16 37.78 16.92
C ASP A 280 19.19 38.97 16.79
N GLY A 281 17.88 38.69 16.80
CA GLY A 281 16.81 39.69 16.63
C GLY A 281 15.76 39.31 15.57
N GLU A 282 14.55 39.85 15.69
CA GLU A 282 13.39 39.50 14.84
C GLU A 282 13.60 39.82 13.35
N ASP A 283 14.16 41.00 13.06
CA ASP A 283 14.51 41.44 11.69
C ASP A 283 15.93 41.03 11.27
N ALA A 284 16.65 40.22 12.07
CA ALA A 284 18.03 39.83 11.77
C ALA A 284 18.07 38.66 10.76
N ILE A 285 18.82 38.83 9.66
CA ILE A 285 18.84 37.89 8.53
C ILE A 285 20.28 37.52 8.14
N LEU A 286 20.58 36.23 8.06
CA LEU A 286 21.77 35.72 7.38
C LEU A 286 21.35 34.97 6.11
N THR A 287 21.89 35.35 4.96
CA THR A 287 21.64 34.69 3.67
C THR A 287 22.94 34.10 3.12
N ILE A 288 22.95 32.77 2.92
CA ILE A 288 24.04 32.07 2.22
C ILE A 288 23.63 31.88 0.76
N ALA A 289 24.30 32.60 -0.14
CA ALA A 289 23.98 32.74 -1.56
C ALA A 289 25.14 32.32 -2.49
N GLY A 290 26.11 31.59 -1.96
CA GLY A 290 27.28 31.09 -2.68
C GLY A 290 28.45 30.79 -1.75
N GLY A 291 28.49 31.48 -0.60
CA GLY A 291 29.59 31.37 0.35
C GLY A 291 29.66 30.06 1.13
N THR A 292 30.80 29.85 1.79
CA THR A 292 31.09 28.67 2.61
C THR A 292 31.36 29.05 4.06
N ILE A 293 30.82 28.28 5.01
CA ILE A 293 31.20 28.34 6.44
C ILE A 293 31.79 26.99 6.84
N SER A 294 33.06 26.96 7.30
CA SER A 294 33.78 25.70 7.52
C SER A 294 34.58 25.61 8.84
N ASP A 295 34.81 24.37 9.29
CA ASP A 295 35.79 23.98 10.33
C ASP A 295 35.53 24.48 11.77
N PHE A 296 34.43 25.18 12.03
CA PHE A 296 34.12 25.67 13.38
C PHE A 296 33.65 24.57 14.33
N SER A 297 34.41 24.36 15.41
CA SER A 297 34.04 23.43 16.49
C SER A 297 33.77 24.18 17.81
N PHE A 298 32.63 23.94 18.44
CA PHE A 298 32.17 24.61 19.67
C PHE A 298 31.62 23.61 20.72
N THR A 299 31.42 24.05 21.96
CA THR A 299 30.86 23.27 23.07
C THR A 299 29.43 23.66 23.46
N GLY A 300 28.84 24.67 22.81
CA GLY A 300 27.43 25.04 22.95
C GLY A 300 26.64 24.67 21.70
N SER A 301 25.58 25.42 21.44
CA SER A 301 24.70 25.27 20.27
C SER A 301 25.27 25.96 19.02
N GLY A 302 25.09 25.36 17.83
CA GLY A 302 25.37 25.96 16.52
C GLY A 302 26.86 26.06 16.20
N GLY A 303 27.42 25.07 15.51
CA GLY A 303 28.86 25.06 15.19
C GLY A 303 29.23 26.17 14.20
N ALA A 304 28.52 26.23 13.07
CA ALA A 304 28.61 27.32 12.12
C ALA A 304 27.69 28.48 12.51
N VAL A 305 26.38 28.26 12.61
CA VAL A 305 25.38 29.32 12.80
C VAL A 305 24.54 29.06 14.04
N PHE A 306 24.40 30.06 14.89
CA PHE A 306 23.42 30.09 15.97
C PHE A 306 22.36 31.15 15.66
N VAL A 307 21.10 30.72 15.50
CA VAL A 307 19.97 31.59 15.16
C VAL A 307 19.10 31.77 16.41
N GLU A 308 19.06 33.00 16.93
CA GLU A 308 18.32 33.37 18.13
C GLU A 308 17.28 34.43 17.75
N ASN A 309 16.02 34.02 17.58
CA ASN A 309 14.89 34.87 17.16
C ASN A 309 14.99 35.48 15.73
N GLY A 310 16.04 35.19 14.96
CA GLY A 310 16.22 35.68 13.57
C GLY A 310 15.99 34.64 12.48
N THR A 311 16.41 34.96 11.24
CA THR A 311 16.25 34.10 10.05
C THR A 311 17.59 33.72 9.41
N LEU A 312 17.73 32.45 9.03
CA LEU A 312 18.80 31.95 8.16
C LEU A 312 18.22 31.45 6.82
N ASN A 313 18.59 32.11 5.73
CA ASN A 313 18.31 31.66 4.37
C ASN A 313 19.52 30.90 3.80
N ILE A 314 19.31 29.71 3.27
CA ILE A 314 20.31 28.96 2.49
C ILE A 314 19.75 28.78 1.08
N THR A 315 20.27 29.56 0.13
CA THR A 315 19.84 29.57 -1.28
C THR A 315 20.90 28.93 -2.18
N SER A 316 22.17 29.00 -1.79
CA SER A 316 23.31 28.33 -2.39
C SER A 316 24.43 28.18 -1.34
N GLY A 317 25.65 27.86 -1.76
CA GLY A 317 26.81 27.78 -0.87
C GLY A 317 26.86 26.50 -0.02
N THR A 318 27.66 26.52 1.05
CA THR A 318 27.96 25.33 1.86
C THR A 318 28.18 25.66 3.34
N ILE A 319 27.71 24.78 4.22
CA ILE A 319 28.21 24.67 5.60
C ILE A 319 28.84 23.28 5.75
N GLU A 320 30.12 23.21 6.12
CA GLU A 320 30.85 21.93 6.17
C GLU A 320 31.82 21.77 7.35
N ASN A 321 32.05 20.52 7.77
CA ASN A 321 33.04 20.14 8.80
C ASN A 321 32.91 20.87 10.16
N CYS A 322 31.76 21.46 10.44
CA CYS A 322 31.47 22.15 11.70
C CYS A 322 30.96 21.18 12.78
N SER A 323 31.15 21.54 14.06
CA SER A 323 30.73 20.69 15.17
C SER A 323 30.33 21.46 16.42
N ALA A 324 29.34 20.94 17.14
CA ALA A 324 28.72 21.57 18.31
C ALA A 324 28.32 20.54 19.38
N HIS A 325 27.75 21.00 20.49
CA HIS A 325 27.00 20.12 21.39
C HIS A 325 25.62 19.79 20.80
N LEU A 326 24.95 20.81 20.28
CA LEU A 326 23.64 20.75 19.62
C LEU A 326 23.75 21.54 18.30
N GLY A 327 23.28 21.00 17.18
CA GLY A 327 23.33 21.70 15.89
C GLY A 327 24.76 21.83 15.35
N GLY A 328 25.33 20.73 14.84
CA GLY A 328 26.72 20.67 14.38
C GLY A 328 27.05 21.71 13.31
N ALA A 329 26.11 21.97 12.39
CA ALA A 329 26.12 23.15 11.54
C ALA A 329 25.30 24.30 12.16
N VAL A 330 24.00 24.08 12.38
CA VAL A 330 23.03 25.13 12.73
C VAL A 330 22.27 24.75 14.00
N ALA A 331 22.11 25.69 14.93
CA ALA A 331 21.12 25.57 16.00
C ALA A 331 20.20 26.80 16.03
N VAL A 332 18.93 26.57 16.34
CA VAL A 332 17.84 27.55 16.23
C VAL A 332 17.05 27.61 17.54
N GLU A 333 16.86 28.81 18.07
CA GLU A 333 16.11 29.06 19.30
C GLU A 333 15.19 30.29 19.18
N LYS A 334 14.21 30.38 20.09
CA LYS A 334 13.31 31.52 20.28
C LYS A 334 12.52 31.91 19.03
N GLN A 335 11.79 30.97 18.42
CA GLN A 335 11.02 31.19 17.19
C GLN A 335 11.88 31.58 15.97
N GLY A 336 13.20 31.34 16.02
CA GLY A 336 14.08 31.51 14.87
C GLY A 336 13.66 30.60 13.70
N THR A 337 13.99 31.04 12.49
CA THR A 337 13.56 30.38 11.25
C THR A 337 14.76 30.02 10.36
N VAL A 338 14.71 28.85 9.72
CA VAL A 338 15.69 28.42 8.72
C VAL A 338 14.96 28.03 7.43
N ILE A 339 15.33 28.67 6.32
CA ILE A 339 14.74 28.45 5.00
C ILE A 339 15.81 27.91 4.05
N MET A 340 15.72 26.63 3.69
CA MET A 340 16.68 25.96 2.82
C MET A 340 16.08 25.69 1.43
N SER A 341 16.39 26.57 0.48
CA SER A 341 15.97 26.45 -0.94
C SER A 341 17.09 25.93 -1.85
N GLY A 342 18.32 25.88 -1.36
CA GLY A 342 19.49 25.34 -2.05
C GLY A 342 20.66 25.12 -1.10
N GLY A 343 21.88 25.08 -1.65
CA GLY A 343 23.11 24.89 -0.90
C GLY A 343 23.29 23.48 -0.29
N GLN A 344 24.38 23.31 0.48
CA GLN A 344 24.70 22.07 1.18
C GLN A 344 24.98 22.30 2.67
N ILE A 345 24.57 21.35 3.52
CA ILE A 345 25.08 21.17 4.88
C ILE A 345 25.68 19.77 4.95
N LYS A 346 26.99 19.64 5.23
CA LYS A 346 27.65 18.32 5.14
C LYS A 346 28.79 18.08 6.11
N GLU A 347 29.03 16.82 6.44
CA GLU A 347 30.15 16.38 7.31
C GLU A 347 30.16 17.02 8.72
N CYS A 348 29.00 17.53 9.17
CA CYS A 348 28.86 18.25 10.43
C CYS A 348 28.48 17.32 11.60
N LYS A 349 28.93 17.64 12.82
CA LYS A 349 28.83 16.75 13.97
C LYS A 349 28.30 17.38 15.26
N ALA A 350 27.23 16.82 15.82
CA ALA A 350 26.79 17.11 17.19
C ALA A 350 27.36 16.09 18.20
N ASP A 351 27.82 16.59 19.35
CA ASP A 351 28.15 15.73 20.51
C ASP A 351 26.87 15.14 21.16
N GLU A 352 25.69 15.74 20.94
CA GLU A 352 24.38 15.21 21.36
C GLU A 352 23.37 15.09 20.19
N SER A 353 22.73 16.18 19.76
CA SER A 353 21.60 16.13 18.79
C SER A 353 21.73 17.15 17.65
N GLY A 354 21.22 16.80 16.47
CA GLY A 354 21.20 17.67 15.29
C GLY A 354 22.57 17.80 14.64
N GLY A 355 23.05 16.75 13.95
CA GLY A 355 24.39 16.75 13.35
C GLY A 355 24.55 17.85 12.29
N GLY A 356 23.52 18.02 11.45
CA GLY A 356 23.31 19.24 10.67
C GLY A 356 22.64 20.33 11.50
N ILE A 357 21.32 20.20 11.69
CA ILE A 357 20.44 21.24 12.25
C ILE A 357 19.80 20.76 13.56
N TYR A 358 19.74 21.65 14.56
CA TYR A 358 18.99 21.46 15.81
C TYR A 358 17.95 22.58 16.02
N LEU A 359 16.71 22.23 16.34
CA LEU A 359 15.64 23.15 16.74
C LEU A 359 15.36 22.99 18.24
N ALA A 360 15.66 24.02 19.04
CA ALA A 360 15.32 24.05 20.46
C ALA A 360 13.81 24.23 20.69
N PRO A 361 13.24 23.76 21.80
CA PRO A 361 11.78 23.64 21.95
C PRO A 361 11.13 25.00 22.27
N THR A 362 10.91 25.80 21.23
CA THR A 362 10.73 27.26 21.34
C THR A 362 9.79 27.87 20.30
N GLY A 363 9.14 27.07 19.45
CA GLY A 363 8.32 27.55 18.33
C GLY A 363 9.12 27.93 17.09
N SER A 364 10.31 27.36 16.93
CA SER A 364 11.20 27.58 15.78
C SER A 364 10.72 26.81 14.53
N THR A 365 11.14 27.25 13.34
CA THR A 365 10.69 26.68 12.06
C THR A 365 11.86 26.30 11.16
N PHE A 366 11.78 25.14 10.51
CA PHE A 366 12.67 24.75 9.41
C PHE A 366 11.84 24.39 8.17
N ASP A 367 12.08 25.10 7.07
CA ASP A 367 11.42 24.87 5.77
C ASP A 367 12.44 24.51 4.69
N MET A 368 12.41 23.27 4.20
CA MET A 368 13.23 22.81 3.07
C MET A 368 12.41 22.77 1.78
N SER A 369 12.94 23.35 0.71
CA SER A 369 12.42 23.28 -0.67
C SER A 369 13.49 22.88 -1.68
N GLY A 370 14.77 22.82 -1.27
CA GLY A 370 15.88 22.38 -2.10
C GLY A 370 17.16 22.18 -1.28
N GLY A 371 18.27 21.94 -1.97
CA GLY A 371 19.58 21.71 -1.33
C GLY A 371 19.77 20.29 -0.78
N GLU A 372 20.89 20.08 -0.08
CA GLU A 372 21.26 18.78 0.50
C GLU A 372 21.75 18.90 1.96
N ILE A 373 21.29 18.01 2.84
CA ILE A 373 21.90 17.77 4.16
C ILE A 373 22.48 16.35 4.17
N THR A 374 23.81 16.21 4.16
CA THR A 374 24.45 14.89 3.98
C THR A 374 25.64 14.56 4.86
N SER A 375 25.72 13.28 5.26
CA SER A 375 26.87 12.71 5.97
C SER A 375 27.15 13.39 7.32
N CYS A 376 26.12 13.97 7.94
CA CYS A 376 26.16 14.57 9.27
C CYS A 376 25.88 13.50 10.36
N ASP A 377 26.47 13.71 11.55
CA ASP A 377 26.49 12.73 12.64
C ASP A 377 26.05 13.36 13.97
N ALA A 378 25.11 12.72 14.66
CA ALA A 378 24.67 13.07 16.01
C ALA A 378 24.76 11.86 16.93
N TRP A 379 25.01 12.03 18.22
CA TRP A 379 25.00 10.89 19.14
C TRP A 379 23.57 10.38 19.37
N TRP A 380 22.66 11.26 19.78
CA TRP A 380 21.34 10.87 20.29
C TRP A 380 20.24 10.91 19.22
N ALA A 381 20.00 12.07 18.62
CA ALA A 381 18.86 12.30 17.74
C ALA A 381 19.24 13.17 16.53
N GLY A 382 18.63 12.91 15.38
CA GLY A 382 18.71 13.76 14.19
C GLY A 382 20.13 13.91 13.64
N GLY A 383 20.58 12.92 12.86
CA GLY A 383 21.88 13.01 12.17
C GLY A 383 21.90 14.22 11.22
N ALA A 384 20.85 14.39 10.42
CA ALA A 384 20.65 15.60 9.62
C ALA A 384 19.88 16.69 10.38
N ILE A 385 18.66 16.39 10.87
CA ILE A 385 17.78 17.34 11.56
C ILE A 385 17.28 16.74 12.87
N ALA A 386 17.47 17.44 13.99
CA ALA A 386 16.84 17.14 15.28
C ALA A 386 15.94 18.29 15.73
N ASP A 387 14.69 17.97 16.04
CA ASP A 387 13.76 18.86 16.74
C ASP A 387 13.43 18.29 18.13
N ASP A 388 13.55 19.13 19.17
CA ASP A 388 13.32 18.76 20.57
C ASP A 388 11.86 18.98 21.06
N GLY A 389 11.00 19.59 20.23
CA GLY A 389 9.54 19.62 20.44
C GLY A 389 8.87 21.01 20.41
N GLY A 390 7.61 21.06 19.98
CA GLY A 390 6.82 22.30 19.88
C GLY A 390 7.23 23.23 18.74
N ASN A 391 7.86 22.70 17.69
CA ASN A 391 8.38 23.41 16.52
C ASN A 391 7.69 22.92 15.22
N SER A 392 8.08 23.45 14.06
CA SER A 392 7.61 22.98 12.75
C SER A 392 8.75 22.62 11.80
N VAL A 393 8.60 21.49 11.09
CA VAL A 393 9.58 20.94 10.13
C VAL A 393 8.87 20.61 8.81
N SER A 394 9.13 21.40 7.77
CA SER A 394 8.54 21.21 6.43
C SER A 394 9.60 20.74 5.42
N ILE A 395 9.26 19.77 4.59
CA ILE A 395 10.07 19.31 3.46
C ILE A 395 9.21 19.30 2.19
N SER A 396 9.62 20.07 1.20
CA SER A 396 8.93 20.29 -0.08
C SER A 396 9.85 20.14 -1.29
N GLY A 397 11.04 19.56 -1.06
CA GLY A 397 12.10 19.35 -2.04
C GLY A 397 13.44 19.10 -1.34
N GLY A 398 14.49 18.86 -2.12
CA GLY A 398 15.85 18.63 -1.61
C GLY A 398 16.13 17.20 -1.11
N HIS A 399 17.33 16.99 -0.57
CA HIS A 399 17.85 15.67 -0.21
C HIS A 399 18.43 15.63 1.21
N ILE A 400 18.04 14.63 2.00
CA ILE A 400 18.60 14.34 3.32
C ILE A 400 19.24 12.95 3.25
N SER A 401 20.58 12.88 3.15
CA SER A 401 21.26 11.62 2.78
C SER A 401 22.48 11.20 3.63
N LYS A 402 22.61 9.89 3.88
CA LYS A 402 23.80 9.27 4.52
C LYS A 402 24.09 9.75 5.96
N ASN A 403 23.14 10.38 6.63
CA ASN A 403 23.31 10.91 7.99
C ASN A 403 23.18 9.80 9.05
N ASN A 404 23.76 9.99 10.23
CA ASN A 404 23.89 8.97 11.28
C ASN A 404 23.45 9.47 12.67
N SER A 405 22.72 8.65 13.43
CA SER A 405 22.43 8.88 14.87
C SER A 405 21.90 7.63 15.59
N ILE A 406 21.57 7.71 16.88
CA ILE A 406 20.79 6.64 17.56
C ILE A 406 19.28 6.72 17.23
N ASN A 407 18.70 7.89 16.97
CA ASN A 407 17.27 8.06 16.69
C ASN A 407 16.99 9.06 15.56
N GLY A 408 16.21 8.67 14.53
CA GLY A 408 15.80 9.58 13.45
C GLY A 408 17.00 10.11 12.65
N ALA A 409 17.77 9.21 12.03
CA ALA A 409 19.07 9.58 11.49
C ALA A 409 19.01 10.57 10.34
N GLY A 410 18.00 10.49 9.47
CA GLY A 410 17.62 11.61 8.62
C GLY A 410 17.01 12.74 9.45
N VAL A 411 15.79 12.51 9.95
CA VAL A 411 15.00 13.51 10.69
C VAL A 411 14.43 12.90 11.97
N TYR A 412 14.63 13.60 13.09
CA TYR A 412 13.96 13.36 14.36
C TYR A 412 13.06 14.56 14.71
N VAL A 413 11.80 14.28 15.06
CA VAL A 413 10.78 15.30 15.37
C VAL A 413 10.20 15.03 16.77
N GLY A 414 10.22 16.06 17.61
CA GLY A 414 9.94 15.98 19.04
C GLY A 414 8.48 16.19 19.43
N ASN A 415 8.21 16.09 20.73
CA ASN A 415 6.87 16.16 21.28
C ASN A 415 6.13 17.43 20.88
N LEU A 416 4.85 17.31 20.50
CA LEU A 416 3.97 18.43 20.14
C LEU A 416 4.40 19.25 18.91
N SER A 417 5.45 18.82 18.18
CA SER A 417 5.84 19.42 16.91
C SER A 417 4.99 18.93 15.73
N THR A 418 5.07 19.69 14.63
CA THR A 418 4.47 19.35 13.33
C THR A 418 5.53 18.98 12.30
N PHE A 419 5.30 17.90 11.56
CA PHE A 419 6.09 17.49 10.40
C PHE A 419 5.22 17.49 9.13
N HIS A 420 5.71 18.05 8.03
CA HIS A 420 5.02 18.00 6.74
C HIS A 420 5.99 17.67 5.60
N MET A 421 5.71 16.63 4.82
CA MET A 421 6.49 16.25 3.65
C MET A 421 5.63 16.17 2.38
N SER A 422 5.86 17.05 1.42
CA SER A 422 5.16 17.07 0.12
C SER A 422 6.02 16.65 -1.07
N ASP A 423 7.34 16.84 -0.98
CA ASP A 423 8.32 16.32 -1.94
C ASP A 423 9.70 16.20 -1.26
N GLY A 424 10.74 15.85 -2.02
CA GLY A 424 12.10 15.64 -1.53
C GLY A 424 12.40 14.19 -1.16
N ALA A 425 13.65 13.91 -0.78
CA ALA A 425 14.10 12.55 -0.49
C ALA A 425 14.90 12.42 0.81
N ILE A 426 14.41 11.59 1.74
CA ILE A 426 15.17 11.15 2.92
C ILE A 426 15.76 9.77 2.59
N VAL A 427 17.05 9.70 2.29
CA VAL A 427 17.65 8.54 1.60
C VAL A 427 18.96 8.02 2.21
N SER A 428 19.07 6.70 2.40
CA SER A 428 20.29 6.01 2.86
C SER A 428 20.85 6.50 4.21
N ASN A 429 20.01 7.03 5.11
CA ASN A 429 20.41 7.42 6.47
C ASN A 429 20.44 6.18 7.41
N HIS A 430 21.27 6.20 8.45
CA HIS A 430 21.50 5.05 9.34
C HIS A 430 21.28 5.37 10.82
N SER A 431 20.34 4.67 11.43
CA SER A 431 20.01 4.78 12.86
C SER A 431 20.53 3.56 13.64
N ASN A 432 21.31 3.80 14.70
CA ASN A 432 21.78 2.76 15.61
C ASN A 432 20.74 2.31 16.66
N ALA A 433 19.53 2.87 16.61
CA ALA A 433 18.33 2.25 17.18
C ALA A 433 17.14 2.41 16.22
N SER A 434 16.30 3.42 16.37
CA SER A 434 14.99 3.50 15.69
C SER A 434 14.83 4.72 14.78
N GLY A 435 14.12 4.57 13.67
CA GLY A 435 13.91 5.62 12.67
C GLY A 435 15.17 5.88 11.86
N GLY A 436 15.39 5.10 10.80
CA GLY A 436 16.51 5.36 9.87
C GLY A 436 16.28 6.66 9.11
N GLY A 437 15.14 6.77 8.42
CA GLY A 437 14.73 7.99 7.72
C GLY A 437 14.12 9.03 8.67
N LEU A 438 12.94 8.73 9.20
CA LEU A 438 12.11 9.64 10.01
C LEU A 438 11.75 9.02 11.37
N HIS A 439 11.77 9.82 12.43
CA HIS A 439 11.32 9.46 13.77
C HIS A 439 10.37 10.53 14.31
N LEU A 440 9.11 10.18 14.54
CA LEU A 440 8.11 11.06 15.19
C LEU A 440 7.91 10.61 16.64
N MET A 441 8.41 11.38 17.61
CA MET A 441 8.34 11.09 19.04
C MET A 441 7.29 12.00 19.71
N GLY A 442 6.04 11.54 19.80
CA GLY A 442 4.91 12.37 20.27
C GLY A 442 4.62 13.58 19.37
N ALA A 443 5.03 13.50 18.10
CA ALA A 443 4.82 14.51 17.06
C ALA A 443 3.64 14.14 16.15
N THR A 444 3.07 15.11 15.45
CA THR A 444 2.06 14.85 14.39
C THR A 444 2.65 15.16 13.01
N GLY A 445 2.55 14.21 12.09
CA GLY A 445 3.06 14.30 10.73
C GLY A 445 2.00 14.18 9.64
N GLU A 446 2.24 14.85 8.52
CA GLU A 446 1.53 14.64 7.25
C GLU A 446 2.53 14.40 6.11
N MET A 447 2.25 13.43 5.24
CA MET A 447 3.02 13.14 4.04
C MET A 447 2.08 13.14 2.82
N THR A 448 2.25 14.14 1.96
CA THR A 448 1.48 14.39 0.73
C THR A 448 2.29 14.11 -0.55
N GLY A 449 3.54 13.67 -0.41
CA GLY A 449 4.41 13.23 -1.50
C GLY A 449 5.84 12.95 -1.02
N GLY A 450 6.80 12.95 -1.95
CA GLY A 450 8.22 12.70 -1.65
C GLY A 450 8.58 11.22 -1.43
N THR A 451 9.85 10.98 -1.08
CA THR A 451 10.45 9.64 -0.97
C THR A 451 11.23 9.44 0.34
N ILE A 452 11.01 8.31 1.01
CA ILE A 452 11.82 7.85 2.15
C ILE A 452 12.36 6.47 1.79
N SER A 453 13.65 6.36 1.43
CA SER A 453 14.19 5.12 0.86
C SER A 453 15.62 4.73 1.27
N TYR A 454 15.94 3.44 1.18
CA TYR A 454 17.25 2.86 1.53
C TYR A 454 17.76 3.14 2.97
N ASN A 455 16.95 3.75 3.83
CA ASN A 455 17.34 4.07 5.20
C ASN A 455 17.39 2.79 6.05
N THR A 456 18.30 2.73 7.03
CA THR A 456 18.53 1.54 7.86
C THR A 456 18.43 1.87 9.34
N ALA A 457 17.65 1.10 10.10
CA ALA A 457 17.55 1.19 11.56
C ALA A 457 18.01 -0.13 12.20
N ASP A 458 18.87 -0.08 13.22
CA ASP A 458 19.35 -1.29 13.92
C ASP A 458 18.28 -1.93 14.82
N SER A 459 17.20 -1.21 15.13
CA SER A 459 16.02 -1.68 15.85
C SER A 459 14.77 -1.66 14.96
N GLN A 460 14.12 -0.50 14.82
CA GLN A 460 12.72 -0.40 14.39
C GLN A 460 12.49 0.80 13.46
N GLY A 461 11.59 0.65 12.50
CA GLY A 461 11.25 1.71 11.55
C GLY A 461 12.44 2.09 10.69
N GLY A 462 12.80 1.23 9.73
CA GLY A 462 13.91 1.50 8.80
C GLY A 462 13.68 2.81 8.05
N GLY A 463 12.49 2.96 7.46
CA GLY A 463 12.04 4.20 6.84
C GLY A 463 11.50 5.19 7.87
N ILE A 464 10.40 4.83 8.54
CA ILE A 464 9.67 5.68 9.49
C ILE A 464 9.43 4.94 10.81
N VAL A 465 9.55 5.63 11.93
CA VAL A 465 9.07 5.16 13.25
C VAL A 465 8.14 6.20 13.90
N LEU A 466 7.02 5.74 14.46
CA LEU A 466 6.07 6.53 15.25
C LEU A 466 6.08 6.02 16.70
N PHE A 467 6.55 6.86 17.64
CA PHE A 467 6.64 6.56 19.07
C PHE A 467 5.80 7.56 19.89
N GLN A 468 5.29 7.12 21.04
CA GLN A 468 4.65 7.96 22.06
C GLN A 468 5.68 8.50 23.07
N ASP A 469 5.40 9.67 23.66
CA ASP A 469 6.07 10.14 24.89
C ASP A 469 5.08 10.94 25.76
N LYS A 470 5.00 12.26 25.59
CA LYS A 470 4.02 13.14 26.29
C LYS A 470 2.71 13.25 25.50
N ALA A 471 2.74 12.85 24.23
CA ALA A 471 1.62 12.73 23.30
C ALA A 471 1.84 11.50 22.40
N ASP A 472 0.81 11.11 21.66
CA ASP A 472 0.87 10.01 20.69
C ASP A 472 1.63 10.46 19.42
N GLY A 473 2.51 9.61 18.89
CA GLY A 473 3.14 9.82 17.58
C GLY A 473 2.16 9.47 16.46
N ASN A 474 1.75 10.46 15.65
CA ASN A 474 0.69 10.28 14.66
C ASN A 474 1.16 10.67 13.25
N LEU A 475 0.78 9.90 12.23
CA LEU A 475 1.14 10.19 10.83
C LEU A 475 -0.01 9.90 9.87
N THR A 476 -0.29 10.84 8.98
CA THR A 476 -1.19 10.69 7.83
C THR A 476 -0.39 10.68 6.53
N ILE A 477 -0.56 9.65 5.68
CA ILE A 477 0.11 9.54 4.37
C ILE A 477 -0.92 9.43 3.26
N THR A 478 -0.94 10.41 2.35
CA THR A 478 -1.90 10.50 1.23
C THR A 478 -1.28 10.34 -0.16
N ALA A 479 0.03 10.55 -0.27
CA ALA A 479 0.86 10.10 -1.40
C ALA A 479 2.34 10.01 -0.98
N GLY A 480 3.16 9.32 -1.77
CA GLY A 480 4.61 9.22 -1.57
C GLY A 480 5.15 7.78 -1.67
N THR A 481 6.48 7.64 -1.62
CA THR A 481 7.16 6.33 -1.70
C THR A 481 7.99 6.05 -0.45
N ILE A 482 7.78 4.88 0.16
CA ILE A 482 8.56 4.34 1.27
C ILE A 482 9.14 3.01 0.81
N SER A 483 10.40 2.98 0.37
CA SER A 483 10.96 1.79 -0.26
C SER A 483 12.41 1.44 0.07
N HIS A 484 12.78 0.16 -0.06
CA HIS A 484 14.14 -0.34 0.19
C HIS A 484 14.69 -0.11 1.62
N ASN A 485 13.89 0.39 2.56
CA ASN A 485 14.35 0.67 3.92
C ASN A 485 14.48 -0.62 4.73
N THR A 486 15.42 -0.68 5.68
CA THR A 486 15.76 -1.89 6.44
C THR A 486 15.66 -1.68 7.95
N ALA A 487 14.99 -2.58 8.67
CA ALA A 487 14.93 -2.61 10.14
C ALA A 487 15.54 -3.93 10.67
N ASN A 488 16.74 -3.85 11.26
CA ASN A 488 17.53 -5.02 11.66
C ASN A 488 17.01 -5.71 12.94
N GLY A 489 16.20 -5.04 13.78
CA GLY A 489 15.54 -5.62 14.96
C GLY A 489 16.46 -6.00 16.14
N ILE A 490 16.03 -5.70 17.36
CA ILE A 490 16.79 -6.09 18.57
C ILE A 490 16.41 -7.51 19.02
N ASP A 491 17.39 -8.42 19.15
CA ASP A 491 17.19 -9.67 19.89
C ASP A 491 17.30 -9.44 21.41
N LEU A 492 16.18 -9.06 22.03
CA LEU A 492 16.03 -8.97 23.50
C LEU A 492 15.70 -10.33 24.15
N GLY A 493 16.42 -11.39 23.78
CA GLY A 493 16.61 -12.58 24.60
C GLY A 493 15.42 -13.55 24.72
N GLY A 494 14.43 -13.46 23.83
CA GLY A 494 13.33 -14.43 23.74
C GLY A 494 12.00 -13.85 23.26
N VAL A 495 11.83 -12.53 23.38
CA VAL A 495 10.62 -11.82 22.93
C VAL A 495 10.62 -11.68 21.40
N ILE A 496 9.43 -11.66 20.80
CA ILE A 496 9.23 -11.27 19.40
C ILE A 496 8.98 -9.76 19.40
N HIS A 497 9.91 -8.98 18.86
CA HIS A 497 9.74 -7.55 18.67
C HIS A 497 9.38 -7.27 17.22
N TYR A 498 8.31 -6.52 16.99
CA TYR A 498 7.97 -6.02 15.67
C TYR A 498 9.06 -5.05 15.19
N ALA A 499 9.47 -5.15 13.92
CA ALA A 499 10.58 -4.39 13.36
C ALA A 499 10.12 -3.24 12.46
N GLY A 500 9.28 -3.51 11.44
CA GLY A 500 8.79 -2.49 10.52
C GLY A 500 9.89 -1.93 9.62
N GLY A 501 10.22 -2.64 8.54
CA GLY A 501 11.24 -2.20 7.58
C GLY A 501 10.91 -0.85 6.95
N GLY A 502 9.69 -0.73 6.40
CA GLY A 502 9.17 0.55 5.91
C GLY A 502 8.71 1.45 7.05
N ILE A 503 7.71 1.02 7.83
CA ILE A 503 7.14 1.79 8.95
C ILE A 503 7.01 0.94 10.22
N TYR A 504 7.29 1.51 11.39
CA TYR A 504 6.90 0.96 12.70
C TYR A 504 5.98 1.93 13.46
N VAL A 505 4.96 1.40 14.15
CA VAL A 505 3.98 2.17 14.95
C VAL A 505 3.89 1.64 16.38
N ASP A 506 4.21 2.45 17.38
CA ASP A 506 4.25 2.02 18.79
C ASP A 506 2.89 2.07 19.52
N GLU A 507 2.89 1.78 20.83
CA GLU A 507 1.76 1.97 21.73
C GLU A 507 1.21 3.42 21.64
N GLY A 508 -0.12 3.58 21.75
CA GLY A 508 -0.84 4.86 21.63
C GLY A 508 -0.98 5.42 20.21
N CYS A 509 0.07 5.28 19.39
CA CYS A 509 0.30 5.92 18.09
C CYS A 509 -0.74 5.55 17.01
N ALA A 510 -1.01 6.49 16.09
CA ALA A 510 -1.90 6.30 14.95
C ALA A 510 -1.20 6.50 13.59
N LEU A 511 -1.49 5.61 12.64
CA LEU A 511 -1.03 5.68 11.25
C LEU A 511 -2.23 5.59 10.31
N HIS A 512 -2.52 6.69 9.61
CA HIS A 512 -3.60 6.77 8.62
C HIS A 512 -3.01 6.75 7.21
N LEU A 513 -3.48 5.81 6.38
CA LEU A 513 -2.95 5.51 5.05
C LEU A 513 -4.07 5.58 4.00
N TYR A 514 -3.79 6.15 2.82
CA TYR A 514 -4.80 6.33 1.77
C TYR A 514 -4.28 5.89 0.40
N ASN A 515 -5.08 5.10 -0.35
CA ASN A 515 -4.74 4.60 -1.70
C ASN A 515 -3.35 3.91 -1.76
N VAL A 516 -3.19 2.77 -1.07
CA VAL A 516 -1.86 2.21 -0.77
C VAL A 516 -1.57 0.88 -1.49
N ALA A 517 -0.35 0.74 -2.02
CA ALA A 517 0.27 -0.55 -2.33
C ALA A 517 1.26 -0.96 -1.24
N ILE A 518 1.19 -2.21 -0.78
CA ILE A 518 2.17 -2.81 0.13
C ILE A 518 2.74 -4.05 -0.56
N ALA A 519 3.93 -3.95 -1.14
CA ALA A 519 4.38 -4.93 -2.14
C ALA A 519 5.87 -5.30 -2.10
N ASN A 520 6.20 -6.57 -2.36
CA ASN A 520 7.58 -7.07 -2.46
C ASN A 520 8.49 -6.79 -1.23
N ASN A 521 7.93 -6.46 -0.06
CA ASN A 521 8.67 -6.30 1.20
C ASN A 521 9.10 -7.67 1.75
N GLU A 522 10.22 -7.73 2.48
CA GLU A 522 10.96 -8.96 2.83
C GLU A 522 11.17 -9.16 4.33
N ALA A 523 10.97 -10.41 4.81
CA ALA A 523 11.47 -10.88 6.10
C ALA A 523 12.93 -11.37 6.01
N VAL A 524 13.83 -10.77 6.77
CA VAL A 524 15.25 -11.11 6.79
C VAL A 524 15.65 -11.72 8.13
N ASN A 525 16.07 -12.99 8.14
CA ASN A 525 16.83 -13.66 9.22
C ASN A 525 16.37 -13.56 10.70
N ASN A 526 15.57 -14.53 11.16
CA ASN A 526 15.87 -15.13 12.47
C ASN A 526 15.62 -16.67 12.47
N PRO A 527 16.69 -17.50 12.43
CA PRO A 527 16.53 -18.97 12.36
C PRO A 527 16.02 -19.61 13.67
N THR A 528 15.68 -18.82 14.69
CA THR A 528 15.20 -19.31 15.99
C THR A 528 13.81 -18.82 16.40
N ARG A 529 13.20 -17.87 15.66
CA ARG A 529 11.87 -17.31 16.01
C ARG A 529 11.01 -17.06 14.77
N GLN A 530 9.70 -17.22 14.95
CA GLN A 530 8.68 -16.79 13.99
C GLN A 530 8.15 -15.43 14.43
N GLY A 531 8.10 -14.46 13.52
CA GLY A 531 7.63 -13.08 13.76
C GLY A 531 7.47 -12.35 12.42
N ARG A 532 6.60 -11.32 12.35
CA ARG A 532 6.20 -10.69 11.07
C ARG A 532 6.36 -9.15 11.00
N GLY A 533 6.25 -8.53 9.81
CA GLY A 533 6.18 -7.06 9.58
C GLY A 533 7.37 -6.38 8.85
N GLY A 534 7.49 -6.55 7.53
CA GLY A 534 8.54 -5.96 6.69
C GLY A 534 8.14 -4.64 6.02
N GLY A 535 6.94 -4.56 5.44
CA GLY A 535 6.35 -3.33 4.92
C GLY A 535 6.00 -2.37 6.04
N PHE A 536 5.14 -2.81 6.97
CA PHE A 536 5.02 -2.15 8.27
C PHE A 536 4.71 -3.11 9.42
N ALA A 537 4.94 -2.64 10.65
CA ALA A 537 4.59 -3.36 11.86
C ALA A 537 4.03 -2.45 12.98
N ALA A 538 3.18 -2.96 13.87
CA ALA A 538 2.47 -2.15 14.87
C ALA A 538 2.18 -2.84 16.23
N CYS A 539 2.19 -2.04 17.31
CA CYS A 539 2.13 -2.43 18.74
C CYS A 539 0.70 -2.62 19.32
N PRO A 540 0.51 -3.17 20.55
CA PRO A 540 -0.79 -3.67 21.06
C PRO A 540 -1.95 -2.68 21.17
N THR A 541 -1.68 -1.38 21.16
CA THR A 541 -2.66 -0.29 21.23
C THR A 541 -2.49 0.71 20.08
N ALA A 542 -1.57 0.43 19.15
CA ALA A 542 -1.42 1.17 17.91
C ALA A 542 -2.72 1.10 17.10
N LYS A 543 -3.02 2.19 16.40
CA LYS A 543 -4.15 2.28 15.47
C LYS A 543 -3.61 2.44 14.06
N VAL A 544 -3.69 1.38 13.24
CA VAL A 544 -3.35 1.49 11.81
C VAL A 544 -4.61 1.39 10.98
N GLU A 545 -4.88 2.44 10.20
CA GLU A 545 -6.13 2.59 9.47
C GLU A 545 -5.83 2.94 8.01
N ILE A 546 -6.23 2.06 7.09
CA ILE A 546 -6.03 2.19 5.65
C ILE A 546 -7.38 2.47 5.00
N HIS A 547 -7.59 3.75 4.68
CA HIS A 547 -8.88 4.36 4.36
C HIS A 547 -9.08 4.58 2.84
N LEU A 548 -10.36 4.80 2.48
CA LEU A 548 -10.88 5.22 1.16
C LEU A 548 -10.89 4.18 0.02
N ASN A 549 -12.06 4.11 -0.64
CA ASN A 549 -12.43 3.56 -1.97
C ASN A 549 -11.82 2.25 -2.53
N GLN A 550 -10.99 1.51 -1.81
CA GLN A 550 -11.44 0.39 -0.96
C GLN A 550 -10.23 -0.45 -0.52
N GLY A 551 -9.42 0.16 0.35
CA GLY A 551 -8.33 -0.51 1.07
C GLY A 551 -6.98 -0.42 0.37
N ALA A 552 -6.03 -1.25 0.82
CA ALA A 552 -4.75 -1.44 0.15
C ALA A 552 -4.83 -2.55 -0.91
N ILE A 553 -3.87 -2.53 -1.84
CA ILE A 553 -3.46 -3.71 -2.61
C ILE A 553 -2.17 -4.27 -2.00
N ILE A 554 -2.24 -5.47 -1.43
CA ILE A 554 -1.18 -6.13 -0.66
C ILE A 554 -0.81 -7.43 -1.39
N TYR A 555 0.41 -7.50 -1.93
CA TYR A 555 0.81 -8.59 -2.84
C TYR A 555 2.32 -8.81 -2.92
N GLN A 556 2.72 -10.03 -3.27
CA GLN A 556 4.12 -10.43 -3.51
C GLN A 556 5.10 -10.21 -2.34
N ASN A 557 4.63 -9.98 -1.11
CA ASN A 557 5.55 -9.82 0.03
C ASN A 557 6.14 -11.20 0.42
N ARG A 558 7.36 -11.22 0.98
CA ARG A 558 8.21 -12.44 1.05
C ARG A 558 8.80 -12.66 2.43
N ASP A 559 9.05 -13.92 2.76
CA ASP A 559 9.80 -14.31 3.96
C ASP A 559 10.88 -15.35 3.61
N GLN A 560 11.55 -15.89 4.62
CA GLN A 560 12.56 -16.95 4.50
C GLN A 560 12.08 -18.24 3.78
N SER A 561 10.76 -18.46 3.65
CA SER A 561 10.18 -19.57 2.88
C SER A 561 9.88 -19.21 1.41
N GLY A 562 9.97 -17.93 1.05
CA GLY A 562 9.54 -17.35 -0.22
C GLY A 562 8.10 -16.82 -0.24
N PHE A 563 7.33 -17.07 0.83
CA PHE A 563 5.92 -16.71 0.96
C PHE A 563 5.66 -16.05 2.32
N ALA A 564 5.56 -14.72 2.36
CA ALA A 564 5.12 -14.07 3.60
C ALA A 564 3.61 -14.19 3.77
N ASP A 565 3.21 -14.11 5.04
CA ASP A 565 1.89 -13.64 5.41
C ASP A 565 1.75 -12.19 4.92
N GLU A 566 0.75 -11.94 4.10
CA GLU A 566 0.45 -10.61 3.55
C GLU A 566 -0.19 -9.74 4.64
N VAL A 567 -1.02 -10.35 5.51
CA VAL A 567 -1.53 -9.74 6.74
C VAL A 567 -1.45 -10.71 7.92
N TYR A 568 -0.86 -10.24 9.01
CA TYR A 568 -0.80 -10.93 10.31
C TYR A 568 -1.36 -10.07 11.44
N VAL A 569 -2.25 -10.67 12.25
CA VAL A 569 -2.76 -10.09 13.49
C VAL A 569 -2.62 -11.14 14.60
N GLN A 570 -2.05 -10.76 15.75
CA GLN A 570 -1.93 -11.61 16.95
C GLN A 570 -2.21 -10.77 18.19
N GLU A 571 -3.14 -11.16 19.07
CA GLU A 571 -3.25 -10.46 20.37
C GLU A 571 -2.22 -10.96 21.40
N ARG A 572 -1.93 -10.09 22.36
CA ARG A 572 -1.19 -10.42 23.60
C ARG A 572 -1.71 -9.61 24.78
N GLY A 573 -3.00 -9.72 25.10
CA GLY A 573 -3.58 -8.96 26.21
C GLY A 573 -5.05 -9.23 26.47
N ALA A 574 -5.74 -8.18 26.90
CA ALA A 574 -7.20 -8.11 27.03
C ALA A 574 -7.71 -6.79 26.39
N ASN A 575 -7.02 -6.34 25.35
CA ASN A 575 -7.27 -5.06 24.69
C ASN A 575 -8.19 -5.34 23.50
N GLN A 576 -9.33 -4.65 23.43
CA GLN A 576 -10.38 -4.92 22.43
C GLN A 576 -9.99 -4.39 21.03
N ASN A 577 -8.93 -4.96 20.45
CA ASN A 577 -8.48 -4.61 19.11
C ASN A 577 -9.47 -5.16 18.09
N ILE A 578 -9.92 -4.29 17.18
CA ILE A 578 -10.96 -4.62 16.21
C ILE A 578 -10.32 -4.67 14.82
N PRO A 579 -9.73 -5.81 14.40
CA PRO A 579 -9.32 -5.96 13.01
C PRO A 579 -10.54 -5.89 12.09
N PHE A 580 -10.37 -5.16 10.98
CA PHE A 580 -11.27 -5.15 9.84
C PHE A 580 -10.40 -5.25 8.58
N ILE A 581 -10.54 -6.35 7.84
CA ILE A 581 -9.76 -6.62 6.63
C ILE A 581 -10.76 -6.87 5.50
N SER A 582 -10.69 -6.07 4.44
CA SER A 582 -11.60 -6.23 3.31
C SER A 582 -11.32 -7.52 2.52
N GLN A 583 -12.38 -8.10 1.95
CA GLN A 583 -12.28 -9.15 0.93
C GLN A 583 -11.96 -8.59 -0.46
N TYR A 584 -11.91 -7.27 -0.60
CA TYR A 584 -11.60 -6.56 -1.85
C TYR A 584 -10.36 -5.68 -1.67
N TYR A 585 -9.68 -5.40 -2.79
CA TYR A 585 -8.61 -4.42 -2.88
C TYR A 585 -9.04 -3.19 -3.69
N LEU A 586 -8.21 -2.15 -3.63
CA LEU A 586 -8.31 -0.91 -4.41
C LEU A 586 -8.58 -1.21 -5.90
N GLY A 587 -9.32 -0.36 -6.61
CA GLY A 587 -9.76 -0.68 -7.98
C GLY A 587 -10.79 -1.82 -8.13
N GLY A 588 -11.26 -2.41 -7.01
CA GLY A 588 -12.42 -3.31 -6.98
C GLY A 588 -12.16 -4.76 -7.39
N GLY A 589 -10.92 -5.23 -7.26
CA GLY A 589 -10.61 -6.65 -7.34
C GLY A 589 -10.92 -7.38 -6.04
N LYS A 590 -11.22 -8.68 -6.11
CA LYS A 590 -11.39 -9.55 -4.93
C LYS A 590 -10.07 -10.22 -4.52
N TYR A 591 -9.78 -10.24 -3.22
CA TYR A 591 -8.75 -11.09 -2.63
C TYR A 591 -9.25 -12.54 -2.51
N ASP A 592 -8.56 -13.48 -3.15
CA ASP A 592 -8.70 -14.92 -2.89
C ASP A 592 -7.79 -15.33 -1.71
N TRP A 593 -8.11 -14.83 -0.51
CA TRP A 593 -7.32 -15.07 0.72
C TRP A 593 -7.22 -16.57 1.06
N THR A 594 -6.03 -17.05 1.44
CA THR A 594 -5.76 -18.46 1.83
C THR A 594 -4.96 -18.60 3.12
N ASP A 595 -4.96 -19.82 3.68
CA ASP A 595 -4.05 -20.26 4.75
C ASP A 595 -2.66 -20.66 4.20
N ALA A 596 -1.71 -20.92 5.10
CA ALA A 596 -0.34 -21.37 4.76
C ALA A 596 -0.25 -22.73 4.03
N LYS A 597 -1.38 -23.32 3.59
CA LYS A 597 -1.47 -24.55 2.80
C LYS A 597 -2.28 -24.34 1.51
N GLY A 598 -2.71 -23.11 1.20
CA GLY A 598 -3.53 -22.78 0.03
C GLY A 598 -5.02 -23.08 0.17
N ASN A 599 -5.54 -23.30 1.39
CA ASN A 599 -6.99 -23.41 1.59
C ASN A 599 -7.62 -22.01 1.68
N THR A 600 -8.70 -21.75 0.95
CA THR A 600 -9.44 -20.48 1.01
C THR A 600 -9.91 -20.16 2.44
N ILE A 601 -9.69 -18.91 2.87
CA ILE A 601 -10.12 -18.38 4.17
C ILE A 601 -11.36 -17.50 4.00
N ASP A 602 -12.35 -17.70 4.87
CA ASP A 602 -13.35 -16.67 5.17
C ASP A 602 -12.75 -15.70 6.20
N VAL A 603 -12.47 -14.46 5.76
CA VAL A 603 -11.83 -13.44 6.59
C VAL A 603 -12.78 -12.96 7.69
N TYR A 604 -14.10 -12.90 7.46
CA TYR A 604 -15.05 -12.46 8.48
C TYR A 604 -15.23 -13.52 9.55
N GLN A 605 -15.27 -14.80 9.17
CA GLN A 605 -15.24 -15.90 10.15
C GLN A 605 -13.91 -15.89 10.93
N SER A 606 -12.79 -15.57 10.30
CA SER A 606 -11.48 -15.46 10.97
C SER A 606 -11.43 -14.28 11.96
N VAL A 607 -11.91 -13.11 11.55
CA VAL A 607 -12.06 -11.92 12.39
C VAL A 607 -13.05 -12.17 13.53
N GLN A 608 -14.16 -12.87 13.29
CA GLN A 608 -15.11 -13.22 14.34
C GLN A 608 -14.51 -14.23 15.32
N THR A 609 -13.80 -15.26 14.85
CA THR A 609 -13.10 -16.21 15.73
C THR A 609 -11.99 -15.53 16.54
N TYR A 610 -11.30 -14.55 15.99
CA TYR A 610 -10.36 -13.69 16.73
C TYR A 610 -11.07 -12.86 17.82
N ARG A 611 -12.26 -12.30 17.53
CA ARG A 611 -13.08 -11.56 18.51
C ARG A 611 -13.66 -12.47 19.61
N ASP A 612 -13.96 -13.73 19.28
CA ASP A 612 -14.48 -14.73 20.22
C ASP A 612 -13.38 -15.36 21.10
N ASP A 613 -12.15 -15.48 20.58
CA ASP A 613 -10.94 -15.92 21.30
C ASP A 613 -9.69 -15.14 20.81
N PRO A 614 -9.28 -14.06 21.50
CA PRO A 614 -8.12 -13.25 21.10
C PRO A 614 -6.77 -13.97 21.24
N ASN A 615 -6.74 -15.21 21.76
CA ASN A 615 -5.53 -16.04 21.73
C ASN A 615 -5.27 -16.65 20.34
N GLN A 616 -6.19 -16.48 19.39
CA GLN A 616 -6.01 -16.87 17.99
C GLN A 616 -5.24 -15.80 17.21
N ASN A 617 -4.57 -16.22 16.14
CA ASN A 617 -3.94 -15.31 15.18
C ASN A 617 -4.79 -15.24 13.90
N ILE A 618 -4.95 -14.06 13.31
CA ILE A 618 -5.33 -13.92 11.89
C ILE A 618 -4.04 -14.01 11.07
N THR A 619 -4.08 -14.77 9.99
CA THR A 619 -2.92 -14.99 9.11
C THR A 619 -3.42 -15.25 7.70
N LEU A 620 -3.17 -14.31 6.78
CA LEU A 620 -3.71 -14.32 5.43
C LEU A 620 -2.59 -14.29 4.38
N PHE A 621 -2.73 -15.13 3.35
CA PHE A 621 -1.88 -15.17 2.16
C PHE A 621 -2.74 -14.93 0.91
N ASN A 622 -2.16 -14.39 -0.15
CA ASN A 622 -2.73 -14.43 -1.50
C ASN A 622 -1.62 -14.72 -2.53
N ASP A 623 -1.98 -15.03 -3.77
CA ASP A 623 -1.06 -15.31 -4.88
C ASP A 623 -1.04 -14.18 -5.94
N LEU A 624 -1.55 -12.99 -5.59
CA LEU A 624 -1.69 -11.86 -6.52
C LEU A 624 -0.34 -11.37 -7.04
N THR A 625 -0.31 -10.94 -8.30
CA THR A 625 0.89 -10.45 -8.95
C THR A 625 0.69 -9.13 -9.69
N ASP A 626 1.80 -8.44 -9.97
CA ASP A 626 1.93 -7.33 -10.92
C ASP A 626 1.35 -7.62 -12.32
N LYS A 627 1.13 -8.89 -12.66
CA LYS A 627 0.62 -9.37 -13.95
C LYS A 627 -0.88 -9.64 -13.95
N ASP A 628 -1.55 -9.62 -12.79
CA ASP A 628 -2.98 -9.81 -12.70
C ASP A 628 -3.72 -8.52 -13.11
N PRO A 629 -4.68 -8.56 -14.05
CA PRO A 629 -5.31 -7.35 -14.58
C PRO A 629 -5.89 -6.44 -13.51
N GLY A 630 -6.61 -7.00 -12.52
CA GLY A 630 -7.17 -6.22 -11.42
C GLY A 630 -6.10 -5.56 -10.53
N VAL A 631 -4.93 -6.19 -10.36
CA VAL A 631 -3.80 -5.62 -9.60
C VAL A 631 -3.16 -4.47 -10.39
N LYS A 632 -3.00 -4.63 -11.71
CA LYS A 632 -2.55 -3.53 -12.57
C LYS A 632 -3.53 -2.34 -12.52
N ASP A 633 -4.83 -2.61 -12.63
CA ASP A 633 -5.86 -1.57 -12.57
C ASP A 633 -5.89 -0.87 -11.19
N ALA A 634 -5.61 -1.62 -10.11
CA ALA A 634 -5.47 -1.09 -8.75
C ALA A 634 -4.25 -0.19 -8.61
N LEU A 635 -3.11 -0.56 -9.20
CA LEU A 635 -1.86 0.23 -9.16
C LEU A 635 -2.01 1.58 -9.88
N GLU A 636 -2.94 1.73 -10.83
CA GLU A 636 -3.30 3.03 -11.43
C GLU A 636 -4.06 3.97 -10.46
N GLU A 637 -4.60 3.44 -9.34
CA GLU A 637 -5.27 4.22 -8.28
C GLU A 637 -4.38 4.47 -7.06
N VAL A 638 -3.21 3.83 -6.97
CA VAL A 638 -2.29 3.95 -5.84
C VAL A 638 -1.61 5.32 -5.83
N LYS A 639 -1.37 5.83 -4.62
CA LYS A 639 -0.62 7.06 -4.35
C LYS A 639 0.50 6.86 -3.34
N VAL A 640 0.34 5.90 -2.42
CA VAL A 640 1.32 5.56 -1.39
C VAL A 640 1.91 4.19 -1.70
N HIS A 641 3.22 4.13 -1.93
CA HIS A 641 3.93 2.89 -2.24
C HIS A 641 4.83 2.48 -1.07
N ILE A 642 4.45 1.42 -0.34
CA ILE A 642 5.29 0.81 0.71
C ILE A 642 5.88 -0.47 0.13
N ALA A 643 7.05 -0.38 -0.50
CA ALA A 643 7.58 -1.44 -1.36
C ALA A 643 9.04 -1.83 -1.11
N GLU A 644 9.39 -3.10 -1.27
CA GLU A 644 10.79 -3.60 -1.23
C GLU A 644 11.54 -3.34 0.10
N ASN A 645 10.84 -2.93 1.17
CA ASN A 645 11.42 -2.72 2.50
C ASN A 645 11.68 -4.06 3.19
N LYS A 646 12.59 -4.08 4.16
CA LYS A 646 13.11 -5.28 4.81
C LYS A 646 13.00 -5.17 6.32
N GLY A 647 12.30 -6.10 6.97
CA GLY A 647 12.27 -6.21 8.43
C GLY A 647 12.96 -7.48 8.89
N LEU A 648 13.43 -7.55 10.14
CA LEU A 648 13.88 -8.79 10.79
C LEU A 648 12.80 -9.91 10.78
N TYR A 649 11.56 -9.53 10.44
CA TYR A 649 10.34 -10.29 10.65
C TYR A 649 9.32 -9.96 9.55
N GLY A 650 8.77 -10.98 8.88
CA GLY A 650 7.65 -10.97 7.91
C GLY A 650 7.72 -10.06 6.66
N GLY A 651 6.76 -10.25 5.76
CA GLY A 651 6.66 -9.50 4.51
C GLY A 651 5.75 -8.27 4.60
N GLY A 652 4.43 -8.44 4.43
CA GLY A 652 3.48 -7.34 4.29
C GLY A 652 3.20 -6.59 5.60
N ILE A 653 2.04 -6.85 6.20
CA ILE A 653 1.57 -6.24 7.45
C ILE A 653 1.75 -7.20 8.63
N ALA A 654 2.21 -6.70 9.77
CA ALA A 654 2.12 -7.44 11.03
C ALA A 654 1.82 -6.57 12.24
N THR A 655 0.74 -6.88 12.95
CA THR A 655 0.30 -6.08 14.09
C THR A 655 -0.12 -6.95 15.26
N ASN A 656 0.00 -6.42 16.48
CA ASN A 656 -0.80 -6.85 17.62
C ASN A 656 -1.78 -5.78 18.13
N GLY A 657 -1.83 -4.62 17.47
CA GLY A 657 -2.80 -3.54 17.66
C GLY A 657 -4.00 -3.65 16.70
N THR A 658 -4.71 -2.54 16.54
CA THR A 658 -5.84 -2.45 15.60
C THR A 658 -5.33 -2.24 14.17
N VAL A 659 -5.92 -2.97 13.22
CA VAL A 659 -5.71 -2.77 11.77
C VAL A 659 -7.06 -2.72 11.04
N ILE A 660 -7.30 -1.64 10.31
CA ILE A 660 -8.49 -1.43 9.49
C ILE A 660 -8.04 -1.25 8.04
N ILE A 661 -8.63 -2.01 7.12
CA ILE A 661 -8.30 -1.98 5.68
C ILE A 661 -9.61 -1.90 4.88
N GLY A 662 -9.95 -0.72 4.36
CA GLY A 662 -11.14 -0.51 3.54
C GLY A 662 -11.87 0.80 3.85
N THR A 663 -13.21 0.73 3.89
CA THR A 663 -14.09 1.82 4.31
C THR A 663 -14.82 1.42 5.59
N GLU A 664 -14.72 2.22 6.64
CA GLU A 664 -15.21 1.85 7.97
C GLU A 664 -16.74 1.68 8.05
N THR A 665 -17.20 0.44 8.19
CA THR A 665 -17.82 -0.07 9.44
C THR A 665 -18.31 -1.50 9.22
N GLU A 666 -18.90 -1.75 8.05
CA GLU A 666 -19.31 -3.06 7.56
C GLU A 666 -18.95 -3.19 6.07
N GLU A 667 -18.77 -4.42 5.61
CA GLU A 667 -18.64 -4.71 4.18
C GLU A 667 -20.00 -4.72 3.47
N PRO A 668 -20.05 -4.41 2.16
CA PRO A 668 -21.27 -4.59 1.39
C PRO A 668 -21.72 -6.05 1.42
N ALA A 669 -22.88 -6.29 2.05
CA ALA A 669 -23.57 -7.57 1.97
C ALA A 669 -23.69 -8.03 0.51
N THR A 670 -23.60 -9.34 0.24
CA THR A 670 -23.40 -9.85 -1.12
C THR A 670 -24.62 -10.60 -1.67
N GLY A 671 -24.59 -10.91 -2.97
CA GLY A 671 -25.57 -11.74 -3.65
C GLY A 671 -25.04 -12.29 -4.98
N ASP A 672 -25.84 -13.11 -5.65
CA ASP A 672 -25.39 -13.97 -6.75
C ASP A 672 -26.12 -13.66 -8.07
N LEU A 673 -25.40 -13.76 -9.19
CA LEU A 673 -25.94 -13.65 -10.55
C LEU A 673 -25.74 -14.94 -11.33
N THR A 674 -26.82 -15.69 -11.55
CA THR A 674 -26.80 -16.86 -12.46
C THR A 674 -27.25 -16.46 -13.85
N VAL A 675 -26.43 -16.73 -14.87
CA VAL A 675 -26.83 -16.67 -16.28
C VAL A 675 -27.15 -18.09 -16.76
N SER A 676 -28.32 -18.28 -17.36
CA SER A 676 -28.86 -19.59 -17.73
C SER A 676 -29.38 -19.64 -19.17
N LYS A 677 -29.07 -20.74 -19.86
CA LYS A 677 -29.36 -20.92 -21.29
C LYS A 677 -30.38 -22.04 -21.53
N ALA A 678 -31.39 -21.76 -22.33
CA ALA A 678 -32.28 -22.77 -22.91
C ALA A 678 -32.31 -22.63 -24.45
N VAL A 679 -32.40 -23.75 -25.16
CA VAL A 679 -32.49 -23.78 -26.63
C VAL A 679 -33.71 -24.63 -27.02
N SER A 680 -34.61 -24.07 -27.81
CA SER A 680 -35.93 -24.68 -28.06
C SER A 680 -36.43 -24.50 -29.50
N GLY A 681 -37.50 -25.20 -29.84
CA GLY A 681 -38.01 -25.30 -31.22
C GLY A 681 -37.35 -26.42 -32.00
N ASP A 682 -37.97 -26.83 -33.12
CA ASP A 682 -37.56 -28.03 -33.87
C ASP A 682 -36.53 -27.78 -34.98
N GLY A 683 -36.13 -26.53 -35.20
CA GLY A 683 -35.02 -26.13 -36.09
C GLY A 683 -33.75 -25.73 -35.34
N ALA A 684 -33.71 -25.92 -34.02
CA ALA A 684 -32.64 -25.49 -33.14
C ALA A 684 -31.53 -26.54 -32.97
N ASP A 685 -30.30 -26.08 -32.71
CA ASP A 685 -29.17 -26.94 -32.35
C ASP A 685 -28.80 -26.74 -30.87
N SER A 686 -29.08 -27.74 -30.04
CA SER A 686 -28.78 -27.72 -28.60
C SER A 686 -27.28 -27.71 -28.28
N ASN A 687 -26.42 -28.01 -29.26
CA ASN A 687 -24.96 -28.05 -29.11
C ASN A 687 -24.28 -26.73 -29.52
N LYS A 688 -25.02 -25.80 -30.14
CA LYS A 688 -24.50 -24.47 -30.50
C LYS A 688 -24.16 -23.70 -29.20
N PRO A 689 -22.90 -23.27 -29.00
CA PRO A 689 -22.59 -22.30 -27.96
C PRO A 689 -23.11 -20.92 -28.38
N PHE A 690 -23.60 -20.16 -27.41
CA PHE A 690 -23.94 -18.74 -27.55
C PHE A 690 -23.03 -17.94 -26.62
N SER A 691 -22.48 -16.83 -27.11
CA SER A 691 -21.58 -15.97 -26.32
C SER A 691 -22.37 -15.00 -25.45
N PHE A 692 -21.92 -14.86 -24.21
CA PHE A 692 -22.49 -13.96 -23.20
C PHE A 692 -21.44 -12.95 -22.75
N THR A 693 -21.87 -11.69 -22.66
CA THR A 693 -21.12 -10.58 -22.08
C THR A 693 -21.93 -10.00 -20.94
N ILE A 694 -21.36 -10.00 -19.74
CA ILE A 694 -21.89 -9.26 -18.59
C ILE A 694 -21.08 -7.98 -18.45
N SER A 695 -21.75 -6.85 -18.23
CA SER A 695 -21.16 -5.63 -17.67
C SER A 695 -21.76 -5.40 -16.29
N ALA A 696 -20.92 -5.15 -15.29
CA ALA A 696 -21.28 -5.00 -13.88
C ALA A 696 -20.53 -3.81 -13.26
N THR A 697 -21.24 -2.99 -12.47
CA THR A 697 -20.68 -1.79 -11.84
C THR A 697 -21.23 -1.60 -10.43
N TYR A 698 -20.35 -1.31 -9.47
CA TYR A 698 -20.70 -1.05 -8.08
C TYR A 698 -20.11 0.28 -7.64
N LYS A 699 -20.97 1.23 -7.20
CA LYS A 699 -20.62 2.66 -7.09
C LYS A 699 -19.45 3.03 -6.15
N PRO A 700 -19.17 2.28 -5.06
CA PRO A 700 -17.96 2.46 -4.27
C PRO A 700 -16.65 2.21 -5.06
N PHE A 701 -16.62 1.21 -5.95
CA PHE A 701 -15.47 0.92 -6.81
C PHE A 701 -15.52 1.70 -8.14
N LYS A 702 -14.38 1.81 -8.82
CA LYS A 702 -14.27 2.19 -10.25
C LYS A 702 -14.86 1.08 -11.15
N ALA A 703 -14.51 -0.17 -10.90
CA ALA A 703 -14.94 -1.35 -11.66
C ALA A 703 -15.11 -2.58 -10.73
N ILE A 704 -15.67 -3.68 -11.25
CA ILE A 704 -15.66 -5.00 -10.59
C ILE A 704 -14.60 -5.87 -11.26
N ASN A 705 -13.67 -6.42 -10.49
CA ASN A 705 -12.49 -7.13 -10.99
C ASN A 705 -12.25 -8.47 -10.29
N GLY A 706 -11.59 -9.41 -10.97
CA GLY A 706 -11.24 -10.72 -10.40
C GLY A 706 -12.31 -11.80 -10.58
N THR A 707 -12.25 -12.86 -9.79
CA THR A 707 -13.08 -14.06 -9.98
C THR A 707 -14.26 -14.10 -9.00
N TYR A 708 -15.47 -14.17 -9.52
CA TYR A 708 -16.70 -14.38 -8.77
C TYR A 708 -17.34 -15.68 -9.25
N GLY A 709 -17.27 -16.74 -8.42
CA GLY A 709 -17.77 -18.07 -8.76
C GLY A 709 -17.24 -18.59 -10.10
N ASP A 710 -18.16 -18.81 -11.05
CA ASP A 710 -17.89 -19.28 -12.40
C ASP A 710 -17.26 -18.26 -13.37
N MET A 711 -17.17 -16.98 -12.98
CA MET A 711 -16.96 -15.86 -13.90
C MET A 711 -15.76 -15.00 -13.47
N LYS A 712 -14.85 -14.72 -14.41
CA LYS A 712 -13.78 -13.72 -14.23
C LYS A 712 -14.20 -12.41 -14.87
N PHE A 713 -14.14 -11.33 -14.09
CA PHE A 713 -14.39 -9.95 -14.50
C PHE A 713 -13.07 -9.20 -14.68
N ILE A 714 -13.03 -8.35 -15.71
CA ILE A 714 -11.95 -7.41 -16.02
C ILE A 714 -12.63 -6.09 -16.44
N ASP A 715 -12.31 -4.97 -15.79
CA ASP A 715 -12.99 -3.67 -15.95
C ASP A 715 -14.53 -3.78 -15.89
N GLY A 716 -15.04 -4.54 -14.91
CA GLY A 716 -16.48 -4.80 -14.77
C GLY A 716 -17.09 -5.71 -15.84
N VAL A 717 -16.30 -6.25 -16.78
CA VAL A 717 -16.80 -7.08 -17.88
C VAL A 717 -16.40 -8.55 -17.71
N ALA A 718 -17.37 -9.46 -17.81
CA ALA A 718 -17.14 -10.91 -17.88
C ALA A 718 -17.67 -11.49 -19.20
N ASN A 719 -16.89 -12.38 -19.83
CA ASN A 719 -17.24 -13.02 -21.11
C ASN A 719 -17.15 -14.55 -21.00
N PHE A 720 -18.16 -15.26 -21.49
CA PHE A 720 -18.20 -16.73 -21.52
C PHE A 720 -19.19 -17.26 -22.58
N THR A 721 -19.29 -18.59 -22.74
CA THR A 721 -20.28 -19.22 -23.63
C THR A 721 -21.15 -20.23 -22.87
N LEU A 722 -22.40 -20.42 -23.30
CA LEU A 722 -23.31 -21.47 -22.81
C LEU A 722 -24.04 -22.17 -23.97
N LYS A 723 -24.30 -23.48 -23.82
CA LYS A 723 -25.19 -24.29 -24.68
C LYS A 723 -26.52 -24.56 -23.98
N ASP A 724 -27.39 -25.37 -24.60
CA ASP A 724 -28.67 -25.75 -24.02
C ASP A 724 -28.55 -26.39 -22.62
N LYS A 725 -29.28 -25.83 -21.65
CA LYS A 725 -29.31 -26.21 -20.23
C LYS A 725 -28.00 -25.99 -19.47
N GLU A 726 -27.01 -25.31 -20.06
CA GLU A 726 -25.83 -24.84 -19.34
C GLU A 726 -26.14 -23.51 -18.61
N SER A 727 -25.43 -23.29 -17.50
CA SER A 727 -25.50 -22.05 -16.71
C SER A 727 -24.15 -21.76 -16.05
N LYS A 728 -23.91 -20.51 -15.68
CA LYS A 728 -22.80 -20.07 -14.84
C LYS A 728 -23.31 -19.12 -13.76
N THR A 729 -22.71 -19.13 -12.57
CA THR A 729 -23.06 -18.20 -11.48
C THR A 729 -21.86 -17.37 -11.03
N ALA A 730 -21.99 -16.04 -11.06
CA ALA A 730 -21.12 -15.14 -10.32
C ALA A 730 -21.63 -15.05 -8.88
N SER A 731 -20.90 -15.66 -7.95
CA SER A 731 -21.28 -15.68 -6.52
C SER A 731 -20.53 -14.64 -5.70
N GLY A 732 -21.22 -14.06 -4.72
CA GLY A 732 -20.63 -13.09 -3.79
C GLY A 732 -20.34 -11.72 -4.40
N LEU A 733 -21.13 -11.26 -5.37
CA LEU A 733 -21.06 -9.87 -5.87
C LEU A 733 -21.62 -8.90 -4.82
N PRO A 734 -21.09 -7.67 -4.68
CA PRO A 734 -21.64 -6.68 -3.75
C PRO A 734 -23.12 -6.35 -4.04
N ALA A 735 -23.98 -6.35 -3.03
CA ALA A 735 -25.37 -5.91 -3.18
C ALA A 735 -25.42 -4.42 -3.51
N GLY A 736 -26.26 -4.06 -4.47
CA GLY A 736 -26.20 -2.76 -5.13
C GLY A 736 -25.37 -2.74 -6.42
N THR A 737 -24.63 -3.82 -6.76
CA THR A 737 -24.00 -3.97 -8.09
C THR A 737 -25.07 -3.97 -9.17
N VAL A 738 -25.00 -3.01 -10.08
CA VAL A 738 -25.87 -2.93 -11.26
C VAL A 738 -25.25 -3.79 -12.35
N TYR A 739 -26.05 -4.62 -13.03
CA TYR A 739 -25.56 -5.51 -14.09
C TYR A 739 -26.42 -5.43 -15.36
N THR A 740 -25.78 -5.75 -16.48
CA THR A 740 -26.40 -5.96 -17.80
C THR A 740 -25.78 -7.20 -18.44
N VAL A 741 -26.61 -8.14 -18.87
CA VAL A 741 -26.25 -9.37 -19.58
C VAL A 741 -26.73 -9.26 -21.04
N THR A 742 -25.78 -9.36 -21.96
CA THR A 742 -26.02 -9.42 -23.41
C THR A 742 -25.66 -10.81 -23.92
N GLU A 743 -26.50 -11.36 -24.80
CA GLU A 743 -26.22 -12.59 -25.54
C GLU A 743 -26.00 -12.24 -27.01
N ASN A 744 -24.96 -12.84 -27.62
CA ASN A 744 -24.57 -12.71 -29.01
C ASN A 744 -24.66 -14.08 -29.73
N ASP A 745 -24.24 -14.13 -31.00
CA ASP A 745 -24.28 -15.33 -31.86
C ASP A 745 -25.70 -15.90 -32.07
N ASN A 746 -26.74 -15.10 -31.87
CA ASN A 746 -28.14 -15.54 -31.80
C ASN A 746 -29.01 -15.09 -33.00
N ASP A 747 -28.43 -14.47 -34.03
CA ASP A 747 -29.08 -13.95 -35.25
C ASP A 747 -30.13 -14.88 -35.89
N ASP A 748 -29.92 -16.19 -35.83
CA ASP A 748 -30.78 -17.21 -36.44
C ASP A 748 -31.88 -17.77 -35.50
N TYR A 749 -32.06 -17.16 -34.33
CA TYR A 749 -33.00 -17.55 -33.27
C TYR A 749 -33.91 -16.39 -32.82
N THR A 750 -35.11 -16.72 -32.37
CA THR A 750 -35.95 -15.79 -31.60
C THR A 750 -35.55 -15.87 -30.13
N VAL A 751 -34.87 -14.84 -29.62
CA VAL A 751 -34.42 -14.75 -28.23
C VAL A 751 -35.55 -14.26 -27.32
N THR A 752 -35.81 -14.98 -26.23
CA THR A 752 -36.62 -14.49 -25.10
C THR A 752 -35.71 -14.36 -23.87
N LYS A 753 -35.54 -13.14 -23.36
CA LYS A 753 -34.70 -12.86 -22.18
C LYS A 753 -35.53 -12.36 -20.99
N ALA A 754 -35.16 -12.77 -19.78
CA ALA A 754 -35.71 -12.27 -18.52
C ALA A 754 -34.59 -11.99 -17.51
N ASN A 755 -34.75 -10.93 -16.70
CA ASN A 755 -33.75 -10.41 -15.76
C ASN A 755 -32.36 -10.19 -16.40
N SER A 756 -32.32 -9.73 -17.66
CA SER A 756 -31.05 -9.41 -18.33
C SER A 756 -30.37 -8.16 -17.79
N GLU A 757 -31.12 -7.28 -17.13
CA GLU A 757 -30.63 -6.04 -16.53
C GLU A 757 -31.21 -5.96 -15.11
N GLY A 758 -30.44 -5.50 -14.13
CA GLY A 758 -30.91 -5.45 -12.75
C GLY A 758 -29.86 -4.97 -11.75
N THR A 759 -30.12 -5.25 -10.47
CA THR A 759 -29.24 -4.91 -9.35
C THR A 759 -29.19 -6.08 -8.37
N ILE A 760 -27.99 -6.52 -7.99
CA ILE A 760 -27.78 -7.58 -6.99
C ILE A 760 -28.41 -7.15 -5.66
N GLN A 761 -29.17 -8.05 -5.02
CA GLN A 761 -29.76 -7.83 -3.70
C GLN A 761 -29.10 -8.78 -2.69
N GLN A 762 -28.94 -8.31 -1.45
CA GLN A 762 -28.37 -9.08 -0.34
C GLN A 762 -29.03 -10.46 -0.20
N ASP A 763 -28.22 -11.50 0.01
CA ASP A 763 -28.63 -12.87 0.33
C ASP A 763 -29.59 -13.49 -0.70
N THR A 764 -29.51 -13.06 -1.97
CA THR A 764 -30.32 -13.60 -3.07
C THR A 764 -29.49 -14.01 -4.28
N THR A 765 -29.94 -15.05 -4.98
CA THR A 765 -29.50 -15.37 -6.34
C THR A 765 -30.52 -14.84 -7.34
N VAL A 766 -30.11 -13.90 -8.21
CA VAL A 766 -30.92 -13.48 -9.35
C VAL A 766 -30.54 -14.29 -10.59
N THR A 767 -31.53 -14.87 -11.27
CA THR A 767 -31.31 -15.65 -12.49
C THR A 767 -31.69 -14.83 -13.72
N ALA A 768 -30.68 -14.45 -14.50
CA ALA A 768 -30.85 -14.02 -15.88
C ALA A 768 -31.04 -15.25 -16.76
N SER A 769 -32.14 -15.30 -17.53
CA SER A 769 -32.50 -16.46 -18.34
C SER A 769 -32.73 -16.07 -19.80
N PHE A 770 -32.18 -16.87 -20.71
CA PHE A 770 -32.21 -16.65 -22.15
C PHE A 770 -32.67 -17.93 -22.85
N GLU A 771 -33.87 -17.92 -23.44
CA GLU A 771 -34.38 -18.99 -24.30
C GLU A 771 -34.21 -18.61 -25.77
N ASN A 772 -33.43 -19.40 -26.52
CA ASN A 772 -33.26 -19.21 -27.96
C ASN A 772 -34.13 -20.20 -28.71
N ARG A 773 -35.21 -19.69 -29.30
CA ARG A 773 -36.22 -20.50 -29.98
C ARG A 773 -36.07 -20.43 -31.49
N LYS A 774 -35.90 -21.58 -32.15
CA LYS A 774 -35.79 -21.69 -33.61
C LYS A 774 -36.62 -22.84 -34.15
N GLU A 775 -37.59 -22.49 -34.99
CA GLU A 775 -38.47 -23.44 -35.67
C GLU A 775 -37.90 -23.83 -37.03
N MET A 776 -38.14 -25.06 -37.48
CA MET A 776 -38.03 -25.35 -38.91
C MET A 776 -39.12 -24.56 -39.67
N PRO A 777 -38.80 -23.92 -40.81
CA PRO A 777 -39.80 -23.23 -41.62
C PRO A 777 -40.93 -24.19 -42.04
N PRO A 778 -42.20 -23.76 -42.01
CA PRO A 778 -43.34 -24.63 -42.30
C PRO A 778 -43.28 -25.14 -43.74
N CYS A 779 -43.50 -26.45 -43.95
CA CYS A 779 -43.38 -27.04 -45.28
C CYS A 779 -44.42 -26.48 -46.26
N PRO A 780 -44.05 -25.86 -47.40
CA PRO A 780 -44.99 -25.14 -48.27
C PRO A 780 -46.13 -25.96 -48.89
N CYS A 781 -46.07 -27.29 -48.83
CA CYS A 781 -47.11 -28.20 -49.32
C CYS A 781 -47.98 -28.84 -48.21
N GLY A 782 -47.72 -28.52 -46.93
CA GLY A 782 -48.30 -29.23 -45.79
C GLY A 782 -47.59 -30.55 -45.47
N GLU A 783 -47.96 -31.14 -44.34
CA GLU A 783 -47.20 -32.21 -43.67
C GLU A 783 -48.10 -33.34 -43.15
N GLY A 784 -47.55 -34.55 -43.03
CA GLY A 784 -48.19 -35.73 -42.44
C GLY A 784 -47.20 -36.68 -41.75
N GLU A 785 -47.68 -37.83 -41.28
CA GLU A 785 -46.87 -38.81 -40.54
C GLU A 785 -46.88 -40.20 -41.19
N LEU A 786 -45.88 -41.03 -40.87
CA LEU A 786 -45.73 -42.41 -41.33
C LEU A 786 -45.25 -43.32 -40.18
N THR A 787 -46.13 -44.18 -39.67
CA THR A 787 -45.80 -45.21 -38.68
C THR A 787 -45.50 -46.54 -39.35
N VAL A 788 -44.38 -47.16 -39.03
CA VAL A 788 -44.08 -48.57 -39.38
C VAL A 788 -44.17 -49.40 -38.10
N ALA A 789 -45.00 -50.44 -38.11
CA ALA A 789 -45.28 -51.31 -36.96
C ALA A 789 -45.07 -52.80 -37.27
N LYS A 790 -44.58 -53.55 -36.28
CA LYS A 790 -44.18 -54.96 -36.45
C LYS A 790 -44.92 -55.95 -35.54
N THR A 791 -45.59 -56.90 -36.16
CA THR A 791 -46.19 -58.09 -35.51
C THR A 791 -45.41 -59.36 -35.90
N VAL A 792 -45.41 -60.37 -35.04
CA VAL A 792 -44.84 -61.71 -35.28
C VAL A 792 -45.85 -62.72 -34.75
N THR A 793 -46.15 -63.77 -35.51
CA THR A 793 -47.23 -64.73 -35.22
C THR A 793 -46.85 -66.16 -35.58
N GLY A 794 -47.71 -67.12 -35.22
CA GLY A 794 -47.49 -68.56 -35.45
C GLY A 794 -46.67 -69.25 -34.36
N SER A 795 -46.77 -70.58 -34.30
CA SER A 795 -46.23 -71.41 -33.19
C SER A 795 -44.70 -71.41 -33.09
N GLY A 796 -43.99 -71.02 -34.15
CA GLY A 796 -42.53 -70.98 -34.27
C GLY A 796 -41.94 -69.57 -34.42
N GLY A 797 -42.74 -68.51 -34.23
CA GLY A 797 -42.26 -67.14 -34.32
C GLY A 797 -41.41 -66.71 -33.12
N ASP A 798 -40.28 -66.04 -33.39
CA ASP A 798 -39.45 -65.40 -32.38
C ASP A 798 -39.86 -63.92 -32.21
N LEU A 799 -40.45 -63.61 -31.06
CA LEU A 799 -40.96 -62.27 -30.74
C LEU A 799 -39.81 -61.28 -30.44
N ASN A 800 -38.64 -61.77 -30.06
CA ASN A 800 -37.48 -60.96 -29.72
C ASN A 800 -36.57 -60.70 -30.93
N LYS A 801 -36.76 -61.41 -32.04
CA LYS A 801 -35.98 -61.18 -33.27
C LYS A 801 -36.22 -59.76 -33.80
N GLU A 802 -35.12 -59.10 -34.11
CA GLU A 802 -35.12 -57.84 -34.85
C GLU A 802 -35.27 -58.10 -36.35
N PHE A 803 -36.18 -57.35 -36.96
CA PHE A 803 -36.36 -57.28 -38.42
C PHE A 803 -35.96 -55.87 -38.86
N THR A 804 -35.23 -55.76 -39.97
CA THR A 804 -34.70 -54.48 -40.46
C THR A 804 -35.65 -53.89 -41.49
N PHE A 805 -36.11 -52.67 -41.25
CA PHE A 805 -36.99 -51.90 -42.13
C PHE A 805 -36.21 -50.81 -42.83
N THR A 806 -36.48 -50.63 -44.12
CA THR A 806 -36.00 -49.49 -44.90
C THR A 806 -37.20 -48.75 -45.47
N VAL A 807 -37.42 -47.53 -44.99
CA VAL A 807 -38.41 -46.59 -45.53
C VAL A 807 -37.72 -45.75 -46.59
N THR A 808 -38.28 -45.73 -47.79
CA THR A 808 -37.77 -44.95 -48.93
C THR A 808 -38.83 -43.99 -49.42
N LEU A 809 -38.46 -42.72 -49.58
CA LEU A 809 -39.31 -41.65 -50.13
C LEU A 809 -38.92 -41.33 -51.58
N ASP A 810 -39.85 -40.75 -52.33
CA ASP A 810 -39.58 -40.16 -53.65
C ASP A 810 -38.76 -38.85 -53.55
N LYS A 811 -38.87 -38.11 -52.44
CA LYS A 811 -38.12 -36.89 -52.14
C LYS A 811 -36.68 -37.22 -51.74
N LYS A 812 -35.80 -37.40 -52.73
CA LYS A 812 -34.37 -37.72 -52.53
C LYS A 812 -33.52 -36.61 -51.91
N ASN A 813 -34.08 -35.41 -51.77
CA ASN A 813 -33.48 -34.27 -51.08
C ASN A 813 -33.88 -34.17 -49.59
N LEU A 814 -34.63 -35.15 -49.05
CA LEU A 814 -35.05 -35.15 -47.65
C LEU A 814 -34.03 -35.91 -46.79
N SER A 815 -33.34 -35.17 -45.92
CA SER A 815 -32.32 -35.67 -44.99
C SER A 815 -32.48 -35.02 -43.62
N GLY A 816 -32.12 -35.71 -42.54
CA GLY A 816 -32.28 -35.26 -41.16
C GLY A 816 -33.21 -36.16 -40.35
N GLN A 817 -33.51 -35.76 -39.11
CA GLN A 817 -34.40 -36.51 -38.22
C GLN A 817 -35.86 -36.07 -38.39
N TYR A 818 -36.74 -37.04 -38.66
CA TYR A 818 -38.17 -36.86 -38.82
C TYR A 818 -38.86 -37.79 -37.82
N GLY A 819 -39.24 -37.29 -36.65
CA GLY A 819 -39.77 -38.11 -35.55
C GLY A 819 -38.76 -39.18 -35.09
N ASP A 820 -39.21 -40.44 -35.09
CA ASP A 820 -38.40 -41.59 -34.68
C ASP A 820 -37.42 -42.10 -35.76
N MET A 821 -37.41 -41.49 -36.95
CA MET A 821 -36.69 -41.97 -38.13
C MET A 821 -35.70 -40.91 -38.65
N THR A 822 -34.44 -41.28 -38.81
CA THR A 822 -33.43 -40.44 -39.46
C THR A 822 -33.33 -40.82 -40.93
N PHE A 823 -33.59 -39.86 -41.82
CA PHE A 823 -33.49 -40.02 -43.26
C PHE A 823 -32.14 -39.49 -43.77
N ALA A 824 -31.56 -40.20 -44.74
CA ALA A 824 -30.46 -39.74 -45.58
C ALA A 824 -30.89 -39.89 -47.05
N ASN A 825 -30.95 -38.79 -47.79
CA ASN A 825 -31.32 -38.73 -49.22
C ASN A 825 -32.65 -39.44 -49.53
N GLY A 826 -33.64 -39.25 -48.65
CA GLY A 826 -34.96 -39.86 -48.71
C GLY A 826 -35.00 -41.33 -48.30
N VAL A 827 -34.02 -41.85 -47.56
CA VAL A 827 -34.01 -43.25 -47.06
C VAL A 827 -33.73 -43.29 -45.56
N ALA A 828 -34.56 -43.98 -44.78
CA ALA A 828 -34.35 -44.25 -43.36
C ALA A 828 -34.36 -45.76 -43.09
N THR A 829 -33.39 -46.26 -42.31
CA THR A 829 -33.27 -47.68 -41.97
C THR A 829 -33.19 -47.87 -40.45
N PHE A 830 -33.95 -48.83 -39.91
CA PHE A 830 -34.05 -49.12 -38.48
C PHE A 830 -34.54 -50.56 -38.22
N THR A 831 -34.37 -51.08 -37.00
CA THR A 831 -34.93 -52.38 -36.60
C THR A 831 -36.22 -52.23 -35.77
N LEU A 832 -37.08 -53.26 -35.82
CA LEU A 832 -38.21 -53.44 -34.89
C LEU A 832 -38.33 -54.92 -34.48
N LYS A 833 -38.69 -55.14 -33.21
CA LYS A 833 -39.13 -56.44 -32.64
C LYS A 833 -40.66 -56.56 -32.66
N HIS A 834 -41.20 -57.69 -32.20
CA HIS A 834 -42.65 -57.84 -32.04
C HIS A 834 -43.26 -56.75 -31.13
N GLY A 835 -44.38 -56.17 -31.56
CA GLY A 835 -45.12 -55.14 -30.83
C GLY A 835 -44.51 -53.75 -30.92
N GLN A 836 -43.34 -53.59 -31.54
CA GLN A 836 -42.69 -52.29 -31.69
C GLN A 836 -43.17 -51.53 -32.93
N SER A 837 -43.05 -50.21 -32.88
CA SER A 837 -43.24 -49.32 -34.03
C SER A 837 -42.31 -48.11 -33.94
N LYS A 838 -42.14 -47.42 -35.07
CA LYS A 838 -41.50 -46.10 -35.19
C LYS A 838 -42.36 -45.22 -36.07
N THR A 839 -42.45 -43.93 -35.76
CA THR A 839 -43.25 -42.94 -36.51
C THR A 839 -42.37 -41.81 -37.02
N ALA A 840 -42.29 -41.66 -38.34
CA ALA A 840 -41.80 -40.43 -38.95
C ALA A 840 -42.88 -39.35 -38.89
N LYS A 841 -42.49 -38.16 -38.44
CA LYS A 841 -43.37 -36.98 -38.34
C LYS A 841 -42.92 -35.92 -39.35
N ARG A 842 -43.79 -34.94 -39.64
CA ARG A 842 -43.48 -33.78 -40.49
C ARG A 842 -42.99 -34.15 -41.91
N LEU A 843 -43.42 -35.29 -42.45
CA LEU A 843 -43.08 -35.68 -43.82
C LEU A 843 -43.91 -34.84 -44.81
N PRO A 844 -43.33 -34.37 -45.94
CA PRO A 844 -44.06 -33.54 -46.91
C PRO A 844 -45.30 -34.26 -47.47
N ALA A 845 -46.45 -33.60 -47.43
CA ALA A 845 -47.68 -34.13 -48.02
C ALA A 845 -47.51 -34.34 -49.54
N GLY A 846 -48.05 -35.45 -50.05
CA GLY A 846 -47.83 -35.88 -51.43
C GLY A 846 -46.45 -36.46 -51.72
N ALA A 847 -45.56 -36.62 -50.72
CA ALA A 847 -44.39 -37.50 -50.86
C ALA A 847 -44.85 -38.96 -50.96
N SER A 848 -44.38 -39.67 -51.98
CA SER A 848 -44.58 -41.12 -52.11
C SER A 848 -43.59 -41.86 -51.22
N TYR A 849 -44.05 -42.88 -50.51
CA TYR A 849 -43.21 -43.74 -49.68
C TYR A 849 -43.34 -45.21 -50.10
N THR A 850 -42.26 -45.97 -49.91
CA THR A 850 -42.24 -47.43 -49.90
C THR A 850 -41.54 -47.92 -48.63
N VAL A 851 -41.95 -49.08 -48.13
CA VAL A 851 -41.30 -49.73 -46.99
C VAL A 851 -40.97 -51.17 -47.34
N GLU A 852 -39.73 -51.54 -47.09
CA GLU A 852 -39.21 -52.90 -47.27
C GLU A 852 -38.70 -53.45 -45.94
N GLU A 853 -38.76 -54.77 -45.80
CA GLU A 853 -38.29 -55.51 -44.62
C GLU A 853 -37.27 -56.56 -45.05
N THR A 854 -36.18 -56.68 -44.30
CA THR A 854 -35.11 -57.66 -44.52
C THR A 854 -34.77 -58.41 -43.22
N GLY A 855 -34.09 -59.55 -43.36
CA GLY A 855 -33.80 -60.46 -42.25
C GLY A 855 -34.97 -61.37 -41.86
N SER A 856 -36.04 -61.43 -42.66
CA SER A 856 -37.25 -62.22 -42.41
C SER A 856 -37.15 -63.71 -42.80
N ASP A 857 -35.93 -64.23 -42.96
CA ASP A 857 -35.67 -65.59 -43.42
C ASP A 857 -36.36 -66.67 -42.58
N GLY A 858 -37.08 -67.56 -43.28
CA GLY A 858 -37.89 -68.62 -42.67
C GLY A 858 -39.19 -68.14 -42.00
N TYR A 859 -39.66 -66.93 -42.31
CA TYR A 859 -41.01 -66.46 -41.99
C TYR A 859 -41.84 -66.25 -43.26
N ILE A 860 -43.17 -66.32 -43.12
CA ILE A 860 -44.12 -65.86 -44.13
C ILE A 860 -44.47 -64.41 -43.79
N VAL A 861 -44.12 -63.48 -44.68
CA VAL A 861 -44.29 -62.03 -44.49
C VAL A 861 -45.62 -61.57 -45.10
N SER A 862 -46.53 -61.05 -44.28
CA SER A 862 -47.68 -60.24 -44.72
C SER A 862 -47.36 -58.76 -44.49
N LYS A 863 -47.70 -57.88 -45.46
CA LYS A 863 -47.47 -56.44 -45.35
C LYS A 863 -48.65 -55.62 -45.88
N THR A 864 -49.07 -54.63 -45.09
CA THR A 864 -50.22 -53.75 -45.34
C THR A 864 -49.75 -52.30 -45.46
N ASN A 865 -50.25 -51.59 -46.47
CA ASN A 865 -49.87 -50.20 -46.79
C ASN A 865 -48.37 -49.97 -47.04
N ALA A 866 -47.58 -51.01 -47.39
CA ALA A 866 -46.13 -50.90 -47.58
C ALA A 866 -45.66 -50.03 -48.77
N ALA A 867 -46.59 -49.39 -49.46
CA ALA A 867 -46.34 -48.24 -50.33
C ALA A 867 -47.58 -47.32 -50.32
N GLY A 868 -47.37 -46.02 -50.46
CA GLY A 868 -48.45 -45.03 -50.45
C GLY A 868 -47.95 -43.60 -50.63
N THR A 869 -48.79 -42.61 -50.33
CA THR A 869 -48.41 -41.19 -50.27
C THR A 869 -48.79 -40.60 -48.92
N ILE A 870 -47.94 -39.70 -48.40
CA ILE A 870 -48.19 -38.97 -47.16
C ILE A 870 -49.38 -38.02 -47.35
N GLN A 871 -50.33 -38.05 -46.42
CA GLN A 871 -51.56 -37.25 -46.45
C GLN A 871 -51.51 -36.16 -45.38
N THR A 872 -51.94 -34.95 -45.72
CA THR A 872 -51.87 -33.79 -44.81
C THR A 872 -52.64 -34.05 -43.50
N GLY A 873 -52.01 -33.76 -42.37
CA GLY A 873 -52.62 -33.89 -41.04
C GLY A 873 -53.02 -35.32 -40.66
N SER A 874 -52.47 -36.34 -41.32
CA SER A 874 -52.85 -37.75 -41.15
C SER A 874 -51.63 -38.66 -40.98
N THR A 875 -51.76 -39.69 -40.15
CA THR A 875 -50.74 -40.72 -39.94
C THR A 875 -51.02 -41.92 -40.84
N ALA A 876 -50.13 -42.20 -41.80
CA ALA A 876 -50.16 -43.42 -42.58
C ALA A 876 -49.55 -44.57 -41.76
N THR A 877 -50.30 -45.64 -41.50
CA THR A 877 -49.77 -46.81 -40.77
C THR A 877 -49.46 -47.96 -41.73
N VAL A 878 -48.19 -48.36 -41.72
CA VAL A 878 -47.65 -49.53 -42.41
C VAL A 878 -47.47 -50.65 -41.39
N ALA A 879 -48.09 -51.80 -41.65
CA ALA A 879 -48.02 -52.95 -40.75
C ALA A 879 -47.36 -54.13 -41.46
N PHE A 880 -46.34 -54.71 -40.83
CA PHE A 880 -45.73 -55.97 -41.24
C PHE A 880 -46.02 -57.04 -40.19
N GLU A 881 -46.47 -58.21 -40.61
CA GLU A 881 -46.63 -59.40 -39.77
C GLU A 881 -45.74 -60.52 -40.32
N ASN A 882 -44.94 -61.14 -39.44
CA ASN A 882 -44.14 -62.32 -39.78
C ASN A 882 -44.69 -63.56 -39.10
N TYR A 883 -45.33 -64.43 -39.87
CA TYR A 883 -45.86 -65.69 -39.40
C TYR A 883 -44.83 -66.83 -39.53
N LYS A 884 -44.71 -67.69 -38.52
CA LYS A 884 -43.88 -68.90 -38.58
C LYS A 884 -44.46 -70.05 -37.77
N GLU A 885 -44.56 -71.23 -38.40
CA GLU A 885 -45.05 -72.47 -37.78
C GLU A 885 -43.85 -73.38 -37.39
N ARG A 886 -43.98 -74.19 -36.34
CA ARG A 886 -42.99 -75.25 -36.04
C ARG A 886 -43.23 -76.48 -36.94
N PRO A 887 -42.20 -77.10 -37.53
CA PRO A 887 -42.35 -78.37 -38.23
C PRO A 887 -42.82 -79.48 -37.29
N GLY A 888 -43.98 -80.08 -37.55
CA GLY A 888 -44.49 -81.23 -36.84
C GLY A 888 -44.13 -82.55 -37.51
N SER A 889 -43.79 -83.58 -36.73
CA SER A 889 -43.69 -84.96 -37.21
C SER A 889 -45.07 -85.47 -37.62
N GLY A 890 -45.29 -85.72 -38.90
CA GLY A 890 -46.63 -86.06 -39.42
C GLY A 890 -47.03 -87.52 -39.28
N THR A 891 -48.34 -87.74 -39.20
CA THR A 891 -49.03 -88.89 -39.82
C THR A 891 -50.46 -88.48 -40.18
N ASP A 892 -50.86 -88.90 -41.38
CA ASP A 892 -52.22 -89.12 -41.91
C ASP A 892 -53.24 -87.96 -42.03
N ALA A 893 -53.92 -87.98 -43.18
CA ALA A 893 -55.02 -87.11 -43.61
C ALA A 893 -55.71 -87.75 -44.84
N PRO A 894 -56.89 -87.30 -45.30
CA PRO A 894 -57.98 -86.55 -44.64
C PRO A 894 -59.29 -87.40 -44.67
N PRO A 895 -60.51 -86.81 -44.58
CA PRO A 895 -61.12 -86.17 -45.76
C PRO A 895 -61.81 -84.82 -45.47
N GLN A 896 -62.06 -84.02 -46.51
CA GLN A 896 -62.85 -82.80 -46.42
C GLN A 896 -64.31 -83.01 -46.85
N SER A 897 -65.24 -82.25 -46.25
CA SER A 897 -66.49 -81.87 -46.92
C SER A 897 -67.14 -80.58 -46.36
N SER A 898 -67.01 -79.49 -47.14
CA SER A 898 -68.07 -78.50 -47.46
C SER A 898 -68.90 -77.77 -46.37
N CYS A 899 -68.91 -76.43 -46.55
CA CYS A 899 -70.07 -75.51 -46.43
C CYS A 899 -70.51 -74.84 -45.09
N ARG A 900 -70.63 -73.51 -45.22
CA ARG A 900 -71.47 -72.54 -44.48
C ARG A 900 -72.98 -72.71 -44.79
N PRO A 901 -73.94 -72.02 -44.12
CA PRO A 901 -73.95 -71.42 -42.77
C PRO A 901 -75.29 -71.53 -41.95
N ALA A 902 -75.21 -71.15 -40.66
CA ALA A 902 -76.21 -70.40 -39.86
C ALA A 902 -77.48 -71.05 -39.21
N TYR A 903 -77.93 -70.35 -38.15
CA TYR A 903 -79.23 -70.31 -37.43
C TYR A 903 -79.58 -71.25 -36.24
N GLY A 904 -79.55 -70.65 -35.03
CA GLY A 904 -80.55 -70.81 -33.94
C GLY A 904 -80.39 -71.97 -32.92
N LYS A 905 -81.07 -71.96 -31.75
CA LYS A 905 -81.68 -70.84 -30.98
C LYS A 905 -82.11 -71.28 -29.54
N ASP A 906 -81.92 -70.39 -28.55
CA ASP A 906 -82.61 -70.27 -27.23
C ASP A 906 -82.57 -71.39 -26.14
N ARG A 907 -82.76 -70.94 -24.87
CA ARG A 907 -83.27 -71.62 -23.63
C ARG A 907 -82.30 -72.28 -22.63
N GLU A 908 -82.52 -72.23 -21.30
CA GLU A 908 -83.36 -71.36 -20.43
C GLU A 908 -82.88 -71.32 -18.94
N PHE A 909 -83.42 -70.38 -18.17
CA PHE A 909 -83.19 -69.99 -16.75
C PHE A 909 -82.93 -71.03 -15.63
N SER A 910 -82.11 -70.65 -14.63
CA SER A 910 -82.52 -70.19 -13.27
C SER A 910 -81.29 -69.71 -12.45
N SER A 911 -81.34 -68.98 -11.31
CA SER A 911 -82.43 -68.44 -10.46
C SER A 911 -82.08 -67.01 -9.94
N ASN A 912 -82.89 -66.40 -9.06
CA ASN A 912 -82.77 -64.97 -8.63
C ASN A 912 -83.38 -64.72 -7.22
N LYS A 913 -83.27 -63.49 -6.67
CA LYS A 913 -83.84 -62.91 -5.41
C LYS A 913 -83.03 -63.13 -4.12
N ASP A 914 -83.11 -62.27 -3.08
CA ASP A 914 -83.64 -60.89 -2.88
C ASP A 914 -82.92 -60.32 -1.62
N GLY A 915 -82.75 -59.01 -1.36
CA GLY A 915 -83.14 -57.80 -2.09
C GLY A 915 -83.49 -56.64 -1.13
N LYS A 916 -82.55 -55.73 -0.77
CA LYS A 916 -82.80 -54.59 0.16
C LYS A 916 -82.05 -53.29 -0.18
N ARG A 917 -82.57 -52.17 0.35
CA ARG A 917 -82.36 -50.77 -0.09
C ARG A 917 -82.50 -49.83 1.13
N LEU A 918 -81.69 -48.77 1.24
CA LEU A 918 -82.07 -47.38 1.66
C LEU A 918 -80.93 -46.54 2.29
N SER A 919 -80.64 -45.38 1.67
CA SER A 919 -80.28 -44.10 2.33
C SER A 919 -78.92 -43.98 3.08
N ARG A 920 -78.33 -42.80 3.32
CA ARG A 920 -78.73 -41.38 3.09
C ARG A 920 -77.59 -40.56 2.43
N ARG A 921 -77.90 -39.34 1.97
CA ARG A 921 -76.95 -38.20 1.80
C ARG A 921 -77.03 -37.31 3.08
N PRO A 922 -76.43 -36.08 3.16
CA PRO A 922 -75.44 -35.40 2.32
C PRO A 922 -74.15 -35.13 3.16
N GLU A 923 -73.40 -34.01 3.23
CA GLU A 923 -73.51 -32.59 2.84
C GLU A 923 -72.20 -32.03 2.22
N GLN A 924 -71.73 -30.85 2.62
CA GLN A 924 -70.81 -29.96 1.91
C GLN A 924 -69.63 -29.45 2.77
N ARG A 925 -68.69 -28.76 2.09
CA ARG A 925 -67.85 -27.61 2.53
C ARG A 925 -66.60 -27.82 3.43
N PHE A 926 -65.47 -27.43 2.83
CA PHE A 926 -64.37 -26.58 3.34
C PHE A 926 -64.29 -26.26 4.85
N TYR A 927 -63.06 -26.34 5.40
CA TYR A 927 -62.32 -25.17 5.94
C TYR A 927 -60.79 -25.40 5.93
N LEU A 928 -60.01 -24.36 6.25
CA LEU A 928 -58.53 -24.27 6.19
C LEU A 928 -57.85 -24.40 7.57
N TYR A 929 -56.51 -24.52 7.54
CA TYR A 929 -55.53 -24.38 8.63
C TYR A 929 -55.51 -25.50 9.71
N GLY A 930 -54.37 -25.80 10.34
CA GLY A 930 -53.02 -25.26 10.18
C GLY A 930 -52.03 -25.86 11.21
N TYR A 931 -50.90 -25.17 11.46
CA TYR A 931 -49.77 -25.55 12.34
C TYR A 931 -48.88 -26.72 11.86
N ALA A 932 -47.59 -26.79 12.20
CA ALA A 932 -46.56 -25.78 12.51
C ALA A 932 -45.19 -26.51 12.61
N GLY A 933 -44.06 -25.89 12.28
CA GLY A 933 -43.87 -24.55 11.74
C GLY A 933 -42.42 -24.38 11.28
#